data_AF-A0A352C451-F1
#
_entry.id   AF-A0A352C451-F1
#
_cell.length_a   1.000
_cell.length_b   1.000
_cell.length_c   1.000
_cell.angle_alpha   90.00
_cell.angle_beta   90.00
_cell.angle_gamma   90.00
#
_symmetry.space_group_name_H-M   'P 1'
#
loop_
_entity.id
_entity.type
_entity.pdbx_description
1 polymer ?
#
loop_
_entity_poly.entity_id
_entity_poly.type
_entity_poly.pdbx_seq_one_letter_code
_entity_poly.pdbx_strand_id
1 'polypeptide(L)'
;CHIDESDEELTQLIKGIQYNLFSQNNNDCEEEYDEDYQEESLNENDDDDKIDFGFEDRFIPSKHKKDNRHFSAALDSRTIRTSDNQKLIAKIIFKSENGSPEPNWRLYRLYAYDMIDLSSFKKFSSRADGEAIFEERGYSKKSYYSKNPPGVYRGEYELEISNEWVALPSLSIFDNLIQLYTYPPIPNIVIQYSNRYHQYFISFPELIKPKTVRVVFRIESVPMVFNVFKDLPPEISQKILQLRSFKDGALVGDCSTPAALIETMESEQKGACRHRAPIFKKFASEHNIPCRLIGNDVHEFVEFYYNDIWYAFDLGGFPAKVQTIELPQSKKHREFEQKLIFEKQVKEKLFNLEKELSKKLAFCLDPILGHQLMIEFSNRCSNLIASEVTDFENQKLIQSIKEQNPFRVAQIFEKEISDYLKKPCQTEFNEHGSLVEYLTSCKDSSRVLIDIKRKESLSFSLILQKDLQALGCQVFLAHASEDLICSSYLAKQEDGYGVKLSPGGPLYQFLSSSHEKLLLIIDYTDFKPDEIVRFSHSLFDREPKADGVEVPKHLQIIGIFDSKDKDAYLGGDFIGRFHQQVIVKFSPSLPQQSIQSEQEYVIELSSSSNWQAQLLGQWEIRNGRPFFVEAIQHQIPENAMVVYNNPPIHEPSFNRFYQEKMMNGPHLVSQTQTLNWQSVQISPLLALSEKTLVLNLETISDFHKSFDLNPAGFNLIPGYMEQHAGQSIEIFVNDFIDEMAFDEIFQLSQKFHCHMMMAFDSEQFDDMMTPYFEAKVGRLVCDRWSQNIICTNDSDLYIANLEDTQAQSAHQQQSLVIHVDDLNIEDLFYKFELETSHDVSILRRKEQDLYRLLEQGIEVILTGKFSKKLSLALSAMLIQEHENEIFRYLKIVNENGLPGLTGQNISINLDEKIVLLMREFSPGDIECENLEKSYIELCSRLTFKRRFPDVSSDELFAGLKEIKHF
;
A
#
# COMPACT_ATOMS: atom_id res chain seq x y z
N CYS A 1 -41.38 5.36 -47.72
CA CYS A 1 -42.84 5.41 -47.90
C CYS A 1 -43.46 5.99 -46.65
N HIS A 2 -44.21 7.08 -46.80
CA HIS A 2 -45.10 7.66 -45.80
C HIS A 2 -46.17 6.65 -45.37
N ILE A 3 -46.44 6.55 -44.06
CA ILE A 3 -47.80 6.52 -43.49
C ILE A 3 -47.77 7.31 -42.18
N ASP A 4 -48.78 8.17 -42.06
CA ASP A 4 -49.08 9.16 -41.03
C ASP A 4 -49.93 8.61 -39.87
N GLU A 5 -49.89 9.39 -38.78
CA GLU A 5 -50.96 9.74 -37.83
C GLU A 5 -51.94 8.65 -37.35
N SER A 6 -51.83 8.28 -36.07
CA SER A 6 -52.80 8.59 -35.00
C SER A 6 -52.68 7.57 -33.87
N ASP A 7 -52.17 7.99 -32.72
CA ASP A 7 -52.61 7.37 -31.46
C ASP A 7 -52.54 8.38 -30.31
N GLU A 8 -53.73 8.81 -29.90
CA GLU A 8 -54.03 9.92 -28.98
C GLU A 8 -53.95 9.47 -27.50
N GLU A 9 -53.61 8.22 -27.23
CA GLU A 9 -53.59 7.63 -25.89
C GLU A 9 -52.28 7.90 -25.12
N LEU A 10 -51.16 8.20 -25.79
CA LEU A 10 -49.88 8.47 -25.09
C LEU A 10 -49.82 9.87 -24.46
N THR A 11 -50.65 10.81 -24.92
CA THR A 11 -50.62 12.21 -24.47
C THR A 11 -51.44 12.45 -23.20
N GLN A 12 -52.37 11.55 -22.85
CA GLN A 12 -53.14 11.65 -21.59
C GLN A 12 -52.42 11.03 -20.39
N LEU A 13 -51.49 10.09 -20.59
CA LEU A 13 -50.76 9.45 -19.48
C LEU A 13 -49.62 10.33 -18.94
N ILE A 14 -49.04 11.21 -19.76
CA ILE A 14 -47.89 12.05 -19.38
C ILE A 14 -48.32 13.36 -18.67
N LYS A 15 -49.60 13.75 -18.74
CA LYS A 15 -50.12 14.95 -18.06
C LYS A 15 -50.58 14.72 -16.61
N GLY A 16 -50.46 13.50 -16.07
CA GLY A 16 -50.98 13.12 -14.74
C GLY A 16 -49.98 13.11 -13.57
N ILE A 17 -48.69 13.37 -13.77
CA ILE A 17 -47.66 13.13 -12.71
C ILE A 17 -46.98 14.39 -12.17
N GLN A 18 -47.31 15.59 -12.65
CA GLN A 18 -46.73 16.81 -12.09
C GLN A 18 -47.79 17.87 -11.82
N TYR A 19 -48.52 17.75 -10.71
CA TYR A 19 -49.04 18.89 -9.94
C TYR A 19 -49.70 18.39 -8.65
N ASN A 20 -48.96 18.35 -7.53
CA ASN A 20 -49.53 18.32 -6.19
C ASN A 20 -48.49 18.73 -5.16
N LEU A 21 -48.26 20.04 -5.05
CA LEU A 21 -47.62 20.67 -3.88
C LEU A 21 -48.25 22.06 -3.65
N PHE A 22 -48.89 22.22 -2.48
CA PHE A 22 -49.47 23.42 -1.83
C PHE A 22 -50.73 24.03 -2.50
N SER A 23 -51.85 24.29 -1.81
CA SER A 23 -52.00 24.95 -0.50
C SER A 23 -53.39 24.74 0.17
N GLN A 24 -53.38 24.64 1.51
CA GLN A 24 -54.24 25.29 2.54
C GLN A 24 -55.78 25.40 2.34
N ASN A 25 -56.60 24.90 3.29
CA ASN A 25 -57.01 25.62 4.53
C ASN A 25 -58.15 24.91 5.32
N ASN A 26 -57.98 24.92 6.65
CA ASN A 26 -58.94 25.13 7.75
C ASN A 26 -60.19 24.25 8.01
N ASN A 27 -60.16 23.67 9.21
CA ASN A 27 -61.07 23.88 10.36
C ASN A 27 -62.06 22.78 10.82
N ASP A 28 -61.97 22.56 12.15
CA ASP A 28 -63.02 22.26 13.14
C ASP A 28 -63.58 20.82 13.24
N CYS A 29 -63.19 20.07 14.29
CA CYS A 29 -63.88 20.01 15.60
C CYS A 29 -63.52 18.74 16.43
N GLU A 30 -63.19 19.00 17.70
CA GLU A 30 -63.64 18.33 18.94
C GLU A 30 -63.08 16.98 19.46
N GLU A 31 -62.68 17.06 20.74
CA GLU A 31 -62.87 16.11 21.87
C GLU A 31 -61.93 14.88 21.96
N GLU A 32 -61.35 14.46 23.11
CA GLU A 32 -61.34 14.89 24.52
C GLU A 32 -60.38 13.96 25.32
N TYR A 33 -59.96 14.39 26.54
CA TYR A 33 -59.27 13.67 27.65
C TYR A 33 -57.79 13.23 27.52
N ASP A 34 -56.94 13.26 28.55
CA ASP A 34 -56.78 14.06 29.79
C ASP A 34 -55.49 13.59 30.51
N GLU A 35 -54.99 14.45 31.40
CA GLU A 35 -54.26 14.16 32.66
C GLU A 35 -52.80 13.62 32.66
N ASP A 36 -51.86 14.54 32.94
CA ASP A 36 -51.32 14.80 34.29
C ASP A 36 -49.80 14.70 34.60
N TYR A 37 -49.30 15.85 35.10
CA TYR A 37 -48.29 16.16 36.16
C TYR A 37 -46.79 15.85 35.94
N GLN A 38 -45.83 16.68 36.39
CA GLN A 38 -45.72 18.08 36.83
C GLN A 38 -44.23 18.37 37.18
N GLU A 39 -43.81 19.64 37.04
CA GLU A 39 -42.95 20.49 37.91
C GLU A 39 -41.56 19.98 38.38
N GLU A 40 -40.50 20.78 38.54
CA GLU A 40 -40.40 22.15 39.07
C GLU A 40 -39.28 22.98 38.41
N SER A 41 -39.48 24.30 38.48
CA SER A 41 -38.58 25.38 38.13
C SER A 41 -38.37 26.30 39.34
N LEU A 42 -37.50 27.31 39.16
CA LEU A 42 -37.33 28.54 39.96
C LEU A 42 -36.28 28.42 41.11
N ASN A 43 -35.37 29.37 41.36
CA ASN A 43 -35.53 30.82 41.29
C ASN A 43 -34.18 31.57 41.49
N GLU A 44 -34.24 32.85 41.16
CA GLU A 44 -33.24 33.93 41.26
C GLU A 44 -32.95 34.40 42.70
N ASN A 45 -31.77 35.03 42.93
CA ASN A 45 -31.60 36.42 43.40
C ASN A 45 -30.19 36.74 43.96
N ASP A 46 -29.58 37.76 43.34
CA ASP A 46 -28.98 39.00 43.89
C ASP A 46 -27.90 39.08 45.01
N ASP A 47 -27.03 40.06 44.73
CA ASP A 47 -26.32 41.04 45.58
C ASP A 47 -24.83 40.89 45.95
N ASP A 48 -24.09 41.91 45.46
CA ASP A 48 -23.02 42.73 46.06
C ASP A 48 -21.71 42.08 46.57
N ASP A 49 -20.58 42.43 45.93
CA ASP A 49 -19.77 43.56 46.44
C ASP A 49 -18.59 43.97 45.54
N LYS A 50 -18.32 45.27 45.54
CA LYS A 50 -17.23 45.97 44.85
C LYS A 50 -15.87 45.72 45.51
N ILE A 51 -14.77 45.87 44.75
CA ILE A 51 -13.69 46.83 45.04
C ILE A 51 -12.80 46.98 43.81
N ASP A 52 -12.61 48.24 43.46
CA ASP A 52 -11.84 48.83 42.37
C ASP A 52 -10.43 49.21 42.90
N PHE A 53 -9.40 49.13 42.05
CA PHE A 53 -8.25 50.08 42.02
C PHE A 53 -7.32 49.73 40.86
N GLY A 54 -7.33 50.57 39.82
CA GLY A 54 -6.36 50.55 38.72
C GLY A 54 -5.00 51.18 39.07
N PHE A 55 -4.05 51.11 38.14
CA PHE A 55 -3.25 52.26 37.67
C PHE A 55 -2.42 51.89 36.43
N GLU A 56 -2.29 52.87 35.54
CA GLU A 56 -1.68 52.85 34.20
C GLU A 56 -0.14 53.03 34.19
N ASP A 57 0.44 52.61 33.06
CA ASP A 57 1.44 53.31 32.22
C ASP A 57 2.92 53.56 32.64
N ARG A 58 3.79 52.95 31.81
CA ARG A 58 4.93 53.52 31.03
C ARG A 58 6.36 53.69 31.59
N PHE A 59 7.27 53.36 30.65
CA PHE A 59 8.60 53.92 30.29
C PHE A 59 9.92 53.18 30.66
N ILE A 60 10.73 53.04 29.58
CA ILE A 60 12.08 52.51 29.29
C ILE A 60 13.18 53.51 29.81
N PRO A 61 14.54 53.41 29.60
CA PRO A 61 15.53 52.34 29.33
C PRO A 61 16.83 52.40 30.19
N SER A 62 17.75 51.43 30.05
CA SER A 62 19.20 51.75 30.12
C SER A 62 20.10 50.83 29.28
N LYS A 63 21.21 51.43 28.80
CA LYS A 63 22.19 50.94 27.82
C LYS A 63 23.55 50.61 28.49
N HIS A 64 24.30 49.74 27.80
CA HIS A 64 25.74 49.81 27.46
C HIS A 64 26.79 48.85 28.10
N LYS A 65 27.40 48.06 27.19
CA LYS A 65 28.85 47.73 26.96
C LYS A 65 29.54 46.82 28.01
N LYS A 66 30.39 45.84 27.66
CA LYS A 66 31.43 45.74 26.61
C LYS A 66 31.97 44.30 26.49
N ASP A 67 32.66 44.04 25.38
CA ASP A 67 33.28 42.80 24.85
C ASP A 67 34.16 41.95 25.78
N ASN A 68 34.20 40.62 25.53
CA ASN A 68 35.43 39.94 25.10
C ASN A 68 35.19 38.52 24.53
N ARG A 69 36.04 38.17 23.56
CA ARG A 69 35.95 37.04 22.63
C ARG A 69 36.45 35.73 23.23
N HIS A 70 35.74 34.64 22.97
CA HIS A 70 36.32 33.34 22.68
C HIS A 70 35.52 32.70 21.53
N PHE A 71 36.22 32.22 20.51
CA PHE A 71 35.63 31.48 19.39
C PHE A 71 35.07 30.14 19.93
N SER A 72 33.73 29.97 19.89
CA SER A 72 33.12 28.65 19.77
C SER A 72 32.57 28.50 18.34
N ALA A 73 32.93 27.40 17.71
CA ALA A 73 32.56 27.11 16.33
C ALA A 73 31.08 26.70 16.22
N ALA A 74 30.45 27.21 15.15
CA ALA A 74 29.28 26.69 14.45
C ALA A 74 27.90 26.63 15.18
N LEU A 75 27.23 27.78 15.24
CA LEU A 75 25.75 27.89 15.26
C LEU A 75 25.19 27.86 13.83
N ASP A 76 24.21 27.01 13.57
CA ASP A 76 23.49 26.83 12.30
C ASP A 76 22.60 28.05 11.96
N SER A 77 22.50 28.38 10.67
CA SER A 77 21.96 29.63 10.13
C SER A 77 20.71 29.45 9.26
N ARG A 78 19.87 28.42 9.48
CA ARG A 78 18.62 28.23 8.71
C ARG A 78 17.33 28.71 9.39
N THR A 79 17.42 29.48 10.47
CA THR A 79 16.22 30.08 11.09
C THR A 79 16.48 31.54 11.46
N ILE A 80 16.01 32.48 10.62
CA ILE A 80 15.96 33.91 10.98
C ILE A 80 14.74 34.12 11.89
N ARG A 81 14.98 34.43 13.16
CA ARG A 81 13.94 34.84 14.14
C ARG A 81 13.55 36.30 13.91
N THR A 82 12.24 36.56 13.87
CA THR A 82 11.63 37.86 14.16
C THR A 82 10.71 37.69 15.37
N SER A 83 10.34 38.80 16.02
CA SER A 83 9.85 38.89 17.40
C SER A 83 8.59 38.10 17.78
N ASP A 84 7.83 37.55 16.83
CA ASP A 84 6.44 37.08 17.09
C ASP A 84 6.21 35.56 16.82
N ASN A 85 7.28 34.76 16.80
CA ASN A 85 7.32 33.33 17.18
C ASN A 85 6.34 32.26 16.60
N GLN A 86 5.72 32.43 15.43
CA GLN A 86 5.33 31.27 14.59
C GLN A 86 5.61 31.55 13.11
N LYS A 87 6.48 30.74 12.48
CA LYS A 87 6.75 30.78 11.04
C LYS A 87 6.32 29.46 10.42
N LEU A 88 5.10 29.43 9.89
CA LEU A 88 4.63 28.42 8.96
C LEU A 88 5.40 28.59 7.64
N ILE A 89 6.42 27.78 7.40
CA ILE A 89 7.07 27.68 6.09
C ILE A 89 6.24 26.70 5.26
N ALA A 90 5.20 27.19 4.60
CA ALA A 90 4.39 26.37 3.69
C ALA A 90 5.22 26.06 2.44
N LYS A 91 5.76 24.85 2.31
CA LYS A 91 6.59 24.49 1.15
C LYS A 91 6.35 23.06 0.69
N ILE A 92 5.69 22.97 -0.47
CA ILE A 92 5.58 21.83 -1.37
C ILE A 92 4.58 20.77 -0.93
N ILE A 93 3.38 20.85 -1.51
CA ILE A 93 2.39 19.78 -1.48
C ILE A 93 2.42 19.14 -2.86
N PHE A 94 2.97 17.93 -2.96
CA PHE A 94 2.66 17.04 -4.06
C PHE A 94 1.41 16.27 -3.68
N LYS A 95 0.27 16.62 -4.29
CA LYS A 95 -0.96 15.89 -4.08
C LYS A 95 -1.10 14.82 -5.15
N SER A 96 -1.37 13.58 -4.73
CA SER A 96 -1.76 12.52 -5.66
C SER A 96 -3.03 12.93 -6.41
N GLU A 97 -3.06 12.67 -7.72
CA GLU A 97 -4.30 12.74 -8.48
C GLU A 97 -4.73 11.33 -8.90
N ASN A 98 -6.05 11.06 -8.88
CA ASN A 98 -6.68 9.84 -9.41
C ASN A 98 -6.18 8.50 -8.83
N GLY A 99 -5.99 8.40 -7.51
CA GLY A 99 -5.64 7.14 -6.85
C GLY A 99 -4.16 6.75 -6.97
N SER A 100 -3.31 7.66 -7.45
CA SER A 100 -1.85 7.48 -7.34
C SER A 100 -1.46 7.40 -5.85
N PRO A 101 -0.46 6.58 -5.48
CA PRO A 101 0.02 6.55 -4.09
C PRO A 101 0.53 7.93 -3.67
N GLU A 102 0.39 8.27 -2.39
CA GLU A 102 0.94 9.53 -1.88
C GLU A 102 2.47 9.52 -2.03
N PRO A 103 3.07 10.62 -2.55
CA PRO A 103 4.49 10.66 -2.81
C PRO A 103 5.27 10.67 -1.49
N ASN A 104 6.39 9.94 -1.46
CA ASN A 104 7.25 9.93 -0.28
C ASN A 104 7.94 11.28 -0.11
N TRP A 105 7.44 12.08 0.85
CA TRP A 105 7.93 13.42 1.13
C TRP A 105 9.41 13.47 1.54
N ARG A 106 10.02 12.35 1.96
CA ARG A 106 11.44 12.31 2.30
C ARG A 106 12.33 12.38 1.07
N LEU A 107 11.79 12.01 -0.09
CA LEU A 107 12.58 11.66 -1.27
C LEU A 107 12.39 12.64 -2.43
N TYR A 108 11.63 13.73 -2.24
CA TYR A 108 11.57 14.77 -3.26
C TYR A 108 12.84 15.62 -3.28
N ARG A 109 13.16 16.09 -4.48
CA ARG A 109 14.36 16.78 -4.90
C ARG A 109 14.04 18.28 -4.91
N LEU A 110 14.57 19.01 -3.93
CA LEU A 110 14.49 20.47 -3.91
C LEU A 110 15.83 21.10 -4.31
N TYR A 111 16.91 20.47 -3.87
CA TYR A 111 18.28 20.85 -4.12
C TYR A 111 19.01 19.62 -4.67
N ALA A 112 19.75 19.80 -5.75
CA ALA A 112 20.65 18.79 -6.29
C ALA A 112 21.99 19.45 -6.55
N TYR A 113 23.07 18.91 -5.97
CA TYR A 113 24.39 19.51 -6.07
C TYR A 113 25.50 18.45 -6.11
N ASP A 114 26.54 18.74 -6.87
CA ASP A 114 27.63 17.80 -7.17
C ASP A 114 28.89 18.06 -6.33
N MET A 115 29.11 19.31 -5.91
CA MET A 115 30.30 19.70 -5.17
C MET A 115 29.99 19.83 -3.69
N ILE A 116 30.83 19.21 -2.86
CA ILE A 116 30.81 19.45 -1.44
C ILE A 116 31.62 20.74 -1.20
N ASP A 117 30.98 21.91 -1.15
CA ASP A 117 31.62 23.11 -0.60
C ASP A 117 31.66 22.99 0.93
N LEU A 118 32.64 22.21 1.36
CA LEU A 118 33.00 21.95 2.73
C LEU A 118 33.31 23.24 3.52
N SER A 119 33.72 24.33 2.85
CA SER A 119 34.05 25.60 3.51
C SER A 119 32.82 26.38 3.96
N SER A 120 31.65 26.09 3.37
CA SER A 120 30.41 26.77 3.64
C SER A 120 29.25 25.79 3.85
N PHE A 121 29.28 25.06 4.97
CA PHE A 121 28.10 24.32 5.51
C PHE A 121 26.81 25.19 5.66
N LYS A 122 26.85 26.48 5.32
CA LYS A 122 25.83 27.49 5.59
C LYS A 122 24.98 27.95 4.41
N LYS A 123 25.27 27.63 3.14
CA LYS A 123 24.39 28.02 2.02
C LYS A 123 24.47 27.07 0.82
N PHE A 124 23.51 26.15 0.74
CA PHE A 124 23.17 25.53 -0.55
C PHE A 124 22.07 26.37 -1.19
N SER A 125 22.33 26.95 -2.36
CA SER A 125 21.30 27.66 -3.12
C SER A 125 20.56 26.70 -4.03
N SER A 126 19.25 26.88 -4.21
CA SER A 126 18.46 26.27 -5.31
C SER A 126 18.90 26.70 -6.72
N ARG A 127 20.02 27.41 -6.82
CA ARG A 127 20.59 27.97 -8.04
C ARG A 127 21.64 27.00 -8.56
N ALA A 128 21.63 26.78 -9.86
CA ALA A 128 22.58 25.87 -10.51
C ALA A 128 24.03 26.29 -10.22
N ASP A 129 24.77 25.40 -9.59
CA ASP A 129 26.21 25.48 -9.37
C ASP A 129 26.95 24.96 -10.62
N GLY A 130 27.60 25.89 -11.34
CA GLY A 130 28.27 25.65 -12.62
C GLY A 130 27.38 25.85 -13.86
N GLU A 131 27.94 25.64 -15.05
CA GLU A 131 27.19 25.71 -16.32
C GLU A 131 26.27 24.49 -16.42
N ALA A 132 25.02 24.64 -16.01
CA ALA A 132 24.01 23.62 -16.27
C ALA A 132 23.82 23.46 -17.79
N ILE A 133 23.92 22.22 -18.27
CA ILE A 133 23.60 21.88 -19.67
C ILE A 133 22.09 21.74 -19.74
N PHE A 134 21.46 22.76 -20.31
CA PHE A 134 20.03 22.84 -20.46
C PHE A 134 19.57 22.33 -21.83
N GLU A 135 18.52 21.53 -21.82
CA GLU A 135 17.78 21.15 -23.02
C GLU A 135 16.32 21.60 -22.91
N GLU A 136 15.73 21.90 -24.06
CA GLU A 136 14.30 22.20 -24.16
C GLU A 136 13.53 20.88 -24.26
N ARG A 137 12.84 20.50 -23.19
CA ARG A 137 11.85 19.42 -23.20
C ARG A 137 10.46 20.01 -23.42
N GLY A 138 9.68 19.42 -24.31
CA GLY A 138 8.31 19.88 -24.59
C GLY A 138 7.41 19.72 -23.37
N TYR A 139 6.75 20.80 -22.95
CA TYR A 139 5.70 20.79 -21.93
C TYR A 139 4.53 21.67 -22.38
N SER A 140 3.31 21.39 -21.90
CA SER A 140 2.14 22.19 -22.27
C SER A 140 2.04 23.44 -21.40
N LYS A 141 2.12 24.63 -22.02
CA LYS A 141 1.75 25.91 -21.38
C LYS A 141 0.22 26.15 -21.35
N LYS A 142 -0.61 25.23 -21.86
CA LYS A 142 -2.07 25.40 -22.04
C LYS A 142 -2.91 24.67 -20.97
N SER A 143 -4.12 25.20 -20.74
CA SER A 143 -5.04 24.95 -19.62
C SER A 143 -5.67 23.56 -19.47
N TYR A 144 -5.83 23.17 -18.20
CA TYR A 144 -6.63 22.15 -17.49
C TYR A 144 -7.65 21.23 -18.23
N TYR A 145 -7.59 19.95 -17.82
CA TYR A 145 -8.55 18.82 -17.89
C TYR A 145 -8.59 17.93 -19.16
N SER A 146 -7.84 16.84 -19.10
CA SER A 146 -8.31 15.50 -19.48
C SER A 146 -8.24 14.60 -18.23
N LYS A 147 -8.93 13.46 -18.19
CA LYS A 147 -8.76 12.48 -17.10
C LYS A 147 -7.28 12.08 -17.04
N ASN A 148 -6.61 12.38 -15.94
CA ASN A 148 -5.17 12.15 -15.81
C ASN A 148 -4.90 10.66 -15.57
N PRO A 149 -3.90 10.06 -16.23
CA PRO A 149 -3.46 8.71 -15.91
C PRO A 149 -2.91 8.63 -14.47
N PRO A 150 -2.89 7.44 -13.85
CA PRO A 150 -2.15 7.23 -12.60
C PRO A 150 -0.67 7.62 -12.77
N GLY A 151 -0.04 8.10 -11.70
CA GLY A 151 1.36 8.60 -11.72
C GLY A 151 1.50 10.10 -11.98
N VAL A 152 0.39 10.86 -11.97
CA VAL A 152 0.42 12.32 -12.08
C VAL A 152 0.27 12.98 -10.71
N TYR A 153 1.20 13.89 -10.41
CA TYR A 153 1.26 14.62 -9.15
C TYR A 153 1.14 16.11 -9.39
N ARG A 154 0.40 16.78 -8.51
CA ARG A 154 0.26 18.23 -8.52
C ARG A 154 1.12 18.84 -7.43
N GLY A 155 2.17 19.55 -7.82
CA GLY A 155 3.06 20.30 -6.93
C GLY A 155 2.65 21.78 -6.81
N GLU A 156 2.76 22.32 -5.60
CA GLU A 156 2.65 23.77 -5.37
C GLU A 156 3.80 24.31 -4.54
N TYR A 157 4.45 25.38 -5.00
CA TYR A 157 5.62 25.93 -4.33
C TYR A 157 5.72 27.46 -4.42
N GLU A 158 5.94 28.13 -3.28
CA GLU A 158 6.29 29.55 -3.29
C GLU A 158 7.78 29.73 -3.55
N LEU A 159 8.07 30.34 -4.70
CA LEU A 159 9.41 30.49 -5.23
C LEU A 159 9.75 31.97 -5.43
N GLU A 160 10.91 32.39 -4.97
CA GLU A 160 11.48 33.68 -5.33
C GLU A 160 12.16 33.55 -6.70
N ILE A 161 11.46 33.98 -7.76
CA ILE A 161 11.98 33.95 -9.14
C ILE A 161 12.80 35.21 -9.38
N SER A 162 13.96 35.05 -10.03
CA SER A 162 14.79 36.13 -10.56
C SER A 162 15.25 35.81 -11.99
N ASN A 163 16.23 36.56 -12.51
CA ASN A 163 16.94 36.23 -13.75
C ASN A 163 17.89 35.02 -13.62
N GLU A 164 18.04 34.47 -12.41
CA GLU A 164 18.85 33.28 -12.16
C GLU A 164 17.98 32.02 -12.26
N TRP A 165 18.61 30.92 -12.67
CA TRP A 165 17.94 29.62 -12.73
C TRP A 165 17.68 29.08 -11.33
N VAL A 166 16.43 28.70 -11.08
CA VAL A 166 16.03 28.09 -9.83
C VAL A 166 15.38 26.73 -10.10
N ALA A 167 15.80 25.70 -9.36
CA ALA A 167 15.23 24.37 -9.51
C ALA A 167 13.74 24.34 -9.12
N LEU A 168 12.93 23.67 -9.93
CA LEU A 168 11.56 23.28 -9.58
C LEU A 168 11.59 21.97 -8.79
N PRO A 169 10.79 21.82 -7.72
CA PRO A 169 10.75 20.57 -6.98
C PRO A 169 10.39 19.39 -7.88
N SER A 170 11.00 18.24 -7.61
CA SER A 170 10.87 17.03 -8.41
C SER A 170 10.71 15.82 -7.49
N LEU A 171 9.92 14.82 -7.87
CA LEU A 171 9.77 13.54 -7.16
C LEU A 171 10.77 12.48 -7.65
N SER A 172 11.19 12.57 -8.92
CA SER A 172 12.05 11.60 -9.56
C SER A 172 12.95 12.22 -10.62
N ILE A 173 14.09 11.60 -10.90
CA ILE A 173 14.96 11.93 -12.04
C ILE A 173 14.26 11.74 -13.38
N PHE A 174 13.19 10.95 -13.39
CA PHE A 174 12.36 10.64 -14.56
C PHE A 174 11.11 11.52 -14.66
N ASP A 175 10.99 12.55 -13.82
CA ASP A 175 9.84 13.45 -13.87
C ASP A 175 9.70 14.10 -15.24
N ASN A 176 8.47 14.07 -15.74
CA ASN A 176 8.07 14.76 -16.94
C ASN A 176 7.12 15.91 -16.57
N LEU A 177 7.55 17.15 -16.80
CA LEU A 177 6.75 18.34 -16.50
C LEU A 177 5.61 18.45 -17.53
N ILE A 178 4.38 18.25 -17.08
CA ILE A 178 3.19 18.29 -17.93
C ILE A 178 2.68 19.72 -18.06
N GLN A 179 2.56 20.43 -16.93
CA GLN A 179 1.94 21.76 -16.83
C GLN A 179 2.61 22.62 -15.75
N LEU A 180 2.64 23.93 -15.95
CA LEU A 180 3.12 24.90 -14.96
C LEU A 180 2.39 26.24 -15.07
N TYR A 181 2.02 26.80 -13.93
CA TYR A 181 1.33 28.08 -13.76
C TYR A 181 1.97 28.88 -12.63
N THR A 182 1.91 30.21 -12.67
CA THR A 182 2.34 31.08 -11.56
C THR A 182 1.22 32.00 -11.10
N TYR A 183 1.24 32.34 -9.81
CA TYR A 183 0.33 33.28 -9.19
C TYR A 183 1.13 34.35 -8.42
N PRO A 184 1.05 35.64 -8.83
CA PRO A 184 0.37 36.11 -10.04
C PRO A 184 1.01 35.58 -11.34
N PRO A 185 0.28 35.58 -12.48
CA PRO A 185 0.85 35.19 -13.78
C PRO A 185 2.03 36.09 -14.15
N ILE A 186 3.17 35.48 -14.50
CA ILE A 186 4.35 36.19 -15.01
C ILE A 186 4.52 35.81 -16.49
N PRO A 187 4.46 36.79 -17.43
CA PRO A 187 4.76 36.53 -18.83
C PRO A 187 6.26 36.22 -19.02
N ASN A 188 6.61 35.48 -20.07
CA ASN A 188 8.00 35.21 -20.48
C ASN A 188 8.89 34.45 -19.48
N ILE A 189 8.30 33.62 -18.62
CA ILE A 189 9.07 32.62 -17.86
C ILE A 189 9.73 31.64 -18.84
N VAL A 190 11.01 31.35 -18.61
CA VAL A 190 11.76 30.32 -19.31
C VAL A 190 11.91 29.11 -18.38
N ILE A 191 11.62 27.92 -18.91
CA ILE A 191 11.80 26.65 -18.20
C ILE A 191 12.72 25.78 -19.05
N GLN A 192 13.70 25.16 -18.42
CA GLN A 192 14.63 24.27 -19.09
C GLN A 192 14.88 23.03 -18.23
N TYR A 193 15.11 21.89 -18.87
CA TYR A 193 15.51 20.67 -18.18
C TYR A 193 17.02 20.58 -18.13
N SER A 194 17.59 20.28 -16.97
CA SER A 194 19.03 20.06 -16.82
C SER A 194 19.35 18.58 -16.99
N ASN A 195 20.13 18.21 -18.01
CA ASN A 195 20.63 16.84 -18.16
C ASN A 195 21.60 16.45 -17.05
N ARG A 196 22.27 17.43 -16.45
CA ARG A 196 23.17 17.18 -15.32
C ARG A 196 22.40 16.83 -14.05
N TYR A 197 21.38 17.62 -13.72
CA TYR A 197 20.61 17.45 -12.47
C TYR A 197 19.35 16.59 -12.64
N HIS A 198 18.98 16.24 -13.87
CA HIS A 198 17.76 15.51 -14.20
C HIS A 198 16.51 16.19 -13.62
N GLN A 199 16.44 17.52 -13.70
CA GLN A 199 15.43 18.34 -13.02
C GLN A 199 15.12 19.59 -13.86
N TYR A 200 13.88 20.08 -13.76
CA TYR A 200 13.47 21.33 -14.41
C TYR A 200 13.90 22.55 -13.60
N PHE A 201 14.36 23.57 -14.30
CA PHE A 201 14.72 24.87 -13.76
C PHE A 201 13.84 25.95 -14.38
N ILE A 202 13.52 26.96 -13.58
CA ILE A 202 12.73 28.12 -13.96
C ILE A 202 13.57 29.39 -13.79
N SER A 203 13.51 30.28 -14.78
CA SER A 203 14.13 31.60 -14.73
C SER A 203 13.19 32.63 -15.36
N PHE A 204 13.30 33.88 -14.91
CA PHE A 204 12.67 35.01 -15.57
C PHE A 204 13.74 36.04 -15.97
N PRO A 205 14.33 35.91 -17.17
CA PRO A 205 15.50 36.69 -17.59
C PRO A 205 15.28 38.22 -17.55
N GLU A 206 14.05 38.67 -17.76
CA GLU A 206 13.68 40.09 -17.80
C GLU A 206 13.50 40.70 -16.39
N LEU A 207 13.57 39.90 -15.32
CA LEU A 207 13.33 40.36 -13.96
C LEU A 207 14.59 40.92 -13.30
N ILE A 208 14.62 42.24 -13.13
CA ILE A 208 15.75 42.95 -12.49
C ILE A 208 15.76 42.74 -10.97
N LYS A 209 14.59 42.54 -10.35
CA LYS A 209 14.45 42.36 -8.89
C LYS A 209 13.70 41.06 -8.58
N PRO A 210 14.23 40.19 -7.71
CA PRO A 210 13.56 38.96 -7.33
C PRO A 210 12.10 39.19 -6.88
N LYS A 211 11.22 38.26 -7.24
CA LYS A 211 9.80 38.31 -6.90
C LYS A 211 9.32 36.94 -6.42
N THR A 212 8.73 36.89 -5.24
CA THR A 212 8.05 35.70 -4.75
C THR A 212 6.76 35.46 -5.53
N VAL A 213 6.62 34.27 -6.10
CA VAL A 213 5.40 33.79 -6.76
C VAL A 213 5.06 32.38 -6.32
N ARG A 214 3.77 32.06 -6.30
CA ARG A 214 3.30 30.69 -6.11
C ARG A 214 3.29 29.99 -7.47
N VAL A 215 4.12 28.97 -7.62
CA VAL A 215 4.21 28.11 -8.80
C VAL A 215 3.37 26.87 -8.55
N VAL A 216 2.43 26.59 -9.45
CA VAL A 216 1.60 25.37 -9.44
C VAL A 216 1.97 24.57 -10.67
N PHE A 217 2.40 23.33 -10.49
CA PHE A 217 2.88 22.50 -11.59
C PHE A 217 2.36 21.07 -11.48
N ARG A 218 2.36 20.37 -12.61
CA ARG A 218 1.99 18.95 -12.69
C ARG A 218 3.13 18.19 -13.32
N ILE A 219 3.52 17.11 -12.67
CA ILE A 219 4.53 16.18 -13.16
C ILE A 219 3.92 14.79 -13.29
N GLU A 220 4.29 14.10 -14.35
CA GLU A 220 4.15 12.66 -14.45
C GLU A 220 5.45 12.07 -13.89
N SER A 221 5.33 11.26 -12.84
CA SER A 221 6.47 10.71 -12.13
C SER A 221 6.40 9.18 -12.11
N VAL A 222 7.51 8.56 -12.48
CA VAL A 222 7.70 7.11 -12.33
C VAL A 222 8.37 6.87 -10.97
N PRO A 223 7.82 5.97 -10.13
CA PRO A 223 8.47 5.59 -8.88
C PRO A 223 9.92 5.18 -9.14
N MET A 224 10.87 5.78 -8.42
CA MET A 224 12.28 5.40 -8.57
C MET A 224 12.51 4.01 -7.98
N VAL A 225 13.51 3.29 -8.49
CA VAL A 225 13.96 2.02 -7.89
C VAL A 225 14.71 2.34 -6.61
N PHE A 226 14.00 2.35 -5.48
CA PHE A 226 14.57 2.64 -4.17
C PHE A 226 15.01 1.35 -3.46
N ASN A 227 16.17 1.38 -2.80
CA ASN A 227 16.62 0.36 -1.83
C ASN A 227 16.81 -1.08 -2.35
N VAL A 228 17.04 -1.28 -3.65
CA VAL A 228 17.35 -2.61 -4.18
C VAL A 228 18.83 -2.93 -3.96
N PHE A 229 19.14 -3.62 -2.86
CA PHE A 229 20.50 -4.06 -2.54
C PHE A 229 21.01 -5.21 -3.42
N LYS A 230 20.10 -5.99 -4.03
CA LYS A 230 20.42 -7.25 -4.72
C LYS A 230 21.34 -7.07 -5.93
N ASP A 231 21.27 -5.90 -6.57
CA ASP A 231 22.00 -5.61 -7.81
C ASP A 231 23.25 -4.75 -7.60
N LEU A 232 23.54 -4.36 -6.35
CA LEU A 232 24.69 -3.54 -6.00
C LEU A 232 25.90 -4.40 -5.60
N PRO A 233 27.13 -3.97 -5.96
CA PRO A 233 28.35 -4.58 -5.46
C PRO A 233 28.37 -4.64 -3.92
N PRO A 234 28.95 -5.71 -3.33
CA PRO A 234 29.05 -5.85 -1.89
C PRO A 234 29.65 -4.62 -1.19
N GLU A 235 30.63 -3.96 -1.81
CA GLU A 235 31.30 -2.77 -1.27
C GLU A 235 30.35 -1.58 -1.11
N ILE A 236 29.52 -1.29 -2.12
CA ILE A 236 28.53 -0.20 -2.07
C ILE A 236 27.45 -0.54 -1.05
N SER A 237 26.93 -1.77 -1.09
CA SER A 237 25.92 -2.26 -0.15
C SER A 237 26.39 -2.20 1.31
N GLN A 238 27.62 -2.64 1.58
CA GLN A 238 28.24 -2.55 2.90
C GLN A 238 28.42 -1.10 3.34
N LYS A 239 28.83 -0.20 2.43
CA LYS A 239 28.97 1.22 2.76
C LYS A 239 27.63 1.85 3.13
N ILE A 240 26.57 1.54 2.39
CA ILE A 240 25.21 2.02 2.68
C ILE A 240 24.75 1.51 4.06
N LEU A 241 24.94 0.22 4.34
CA LEU A 241 24.59 -0.38 5.64
C LEU A 241 25.38 0.25 6.80
N GLN A 242 26.69 0.48 6.59
CA GLN A 242 27.55 1.16 7.55
C GLN A 242 27.05 2.58 7.84
N LEU A 243 26.71 3.37 6.81
CA LEU A 243 26.24 4.74 7.01
C LEU A 243 24.85 4.78 7.68
N ARG A 244 23.99 3.80 7.39
CA ARG A 244 22.69 3.66 8.06
C ARG A 244 22.83 3.35 9.55
N SER A 245 23.88 2.63 9.96
CA SER A 245 24.14 2.31 11.36
C SER A 245 24.71 3.47 12.17
N PHE A 246 24.93 4.65 11.57
CA PHE A 246 25.43 5.81 12.31
C PHE A 246 24.44 6.22 13.41
N LYS A 247 24.97 6.46 14.61
CA LYS A 247 24.21 6.82 15.80
C LYS A 247 24.10 8.33 15.96
N ASP A 248 23.21 8.76 16.85
CA ASP A 248 23.22 10.12 17.35
C ASP A 248 24.36 10.33 18.35
N GLY A 249 24.83 11.57 18.46
CA GLY A 249 25.81 11.96 19.47
C GLY A 249 26.71 13.11 19.02
N ALA A 250 27.22 13.84 20.01
CA ALA A 250 28.29 14.81 19.77
C ALA A 250 29.56 14.06 19.32
N LEU A 251 30.25 14.65 18.35
CA LEU A 251 31.59 14.23 17.95
C LEU A 251 32.58 14.67 19.02
N VAL A 252 33.52 13.79 19.35
CA VAL A 252 34.57 14.02 20.35
C VAL A 252 35.91 14.34 19.67
N GLY A 253 36.10 13.91 18.42
CA GLY A 253 37.31 14.14 17.62
C GLY A 253 37.44 15.54 16.99
N ASP A 254 38.54 15.73 16.26
CA ASP A 254 38.87 17.02 15.64
C ASP A 254 37.90 17.37 14.49
N CYS A 255 37.14 18.44 14.70
CA CYS A 255 36.19 18.98 13.74
C CYS A 255 36.66 20.33 13.16
N SER A 256 37.96 20.65 13.27
CA SER A 256 38.53 21.95 12.89
C SER A 256 38.50 22.23 11.38
N THR A 257 38.55 21.17 10.57
CA THR A 257 38.40 21.25 9.11
C THR A 257 37.28 20.33 8.64
N PRO A 258 36.65 20.60 7.49
CA PRO A 258 35.58 19.75 6.99
C PRO A 258 36.03 18.32 6.63
N ALA A 259 37.29 18.15 6.22
CA ALA A 259 37.89 16.84 5.99
C ALA A 259 38.04 16.07 7.32
N ALA A 260 38.58 16.73 8.36
CA ALA A 260 38.68 16.17 9.70
C ALA A 260 37.30 15.88 10.32
N LEU A 261 36.29 16.70 10.01
CA LEU A 261 34.90 16.48 10.41
C LEU A 261 34.33 15.19 9.79
N ILE A 262 34.52 14.99 8.48
CA ILE A 262 34.09 13.76 7.78
C ILE A 262 34.80 12.53 8.36
N GLU A 263 36.12 12.60 8.57
CA GLU A 263 36.91 11.51 9.15
C GLU A 263 36.49 11.19 10.59
N THR A 264 36.18 12.21 11.38
CA THR A 264 35.67 12.06 12.76
C THR A 264 34.27 11.44 12.76
N MET A 265 33.37 11.88 11.88
CA MET A 265 32.03 11.29 11.74
C MET A 265 32.09 9.81 11.33
N GLU A 266 32.99 9.49 10.41
CA GLU A 266 33.16 8.13 9.91
C GLU A 266 33.77 7.19 10.95
N SER A 267 34.77 7.66 11.70
CA SER A 267 35.42 6.88 12.77
C SER A 267 34.53 6.70 14.00
N GLU A 268 33.78 7.73 14.39
CA GLU A 268 32.84 7.64 15.51
C GLU A 268 31.48 7.03 15.13
N GLN A 269 31.22 6.84 13.82
CA GLN A 269 29.94 6.41 13.27
C GLN A 269 28.76 7.24 13.80
N LYS A 270 28.89 8.57 13.73
CA LYS A 270 27.87 9.51 14.21
C LYS A 270 27.55 10.55 13.15
N GLY A 271 26.27 10.82 12.93
CA GLY A 271 25.83 11.88 12.03
C GLY A 271 24.39 11.77 11.51
N ALA A 272 23.82 12.91 11.13
CA ALA A 272 22.51 13.03 10.48
C ALA A 272 22.57 12.70 8.97
N CYS A 273 21.43 12.70 8.29
CA CYS A 273 21.34 12.56 6.82
C CYS A 273 22.32 13.47 6.06
N ARG A 274 22.32 14.77 6.39
CA ARG A 274 23.24 15.79 5.84
C ARG A 274 24.74 15.59 6.10
N HIS A 275 25.08 14.63 6.96
CA HIS A 275 26.46 14.26 7.25
C HIS A 275 26.82 12.96 6.51
N ARG A 276 25.91 11.99 6.51
CA ARG A 276 26.08 10.68 5.85
C ARG A 276 26.17 10.82 4.34
N ALA A 277 25.37 11.70 3.74
CA ALA A 277 25.35 11.90 2.30
C ALA A 277 26.71 12.43 1.76
N PRO A 278 27.33 13.46 2.36
CA PRO A 278 28.72 13.83 2.04
C PRO A 278 29.76 12.72 2.22
N ILE A 279 29.63 11.88 3.26
CA ILE A 279 30.55 10.74 3.49
C ILE A 279 30.43 9.72 2.37
N PHE A 280 29.19 9.39 1.96
CA PHE A 280 28.98 8.50 0.82
C PHE A 280 29.50 9.10 -0.48
N LYS A 281 29.30 10.40 -0.71
CA LYS A 281 29.83 11.09 -1.89
C LYS A 281 31.36 11.06 -1.94
N LYS A 282 32.05 11.18 -0.80
CA LYS A 282 33.51 10.97 -0.71
C LYS A 282 33.87 9.55 -1.14
N PHE A 283 33.21 8.54 -0.56
CA PHE A 283 33.40 7.13 -0.93
C PHE A 283 33.15 6.88 -2.43
N ALA A 284 32.06 7.39 -2.99
CA ALA A 284 31.73 7.26 -4.40
C ALA A 284 32.81 7.88 -5.29
N SER A 285 33.34 9.05 -4.91
CA SER A 285 34.45 9.69 -5.63
C SER A 285 35.73 8.86 -5.61
N GLU A 286 36.05 8.21 -4.49
CA GLU A 286 37.22 7.32 -4.38
C GLU A 286 37.10 6.08 -5.29
N HIS A 287 35.87 5.69 -5.63
CA HIS A 287 35.55 4.56 -6.50
C HIS A 287 35.17 4.96 -7.93
N ASN A 288 35.34 6.24 -8.31
CA ASN A 288 34.94 6.78 -9.62
C ASN A 288 33.45 6.58 -9.97
N ILE A 289 32.58 6.57 -8.97
CA ILE A 289 31.14 6.45 -9.12
C ILE A 289 30.54 7.86 -9.19
N PRO A 290 29.88 8.26 -10.29
CA PRO A 290 29.15 9.52 -10.34
C PRO A 290 28.08 9.53 -9.25
N CYS A 291 28.11 10.52 -8.37
CA CYS A 291 27.20 10.63 -7.25
C CYS A 291 26.81 12.10 -7.07
N ARG A 292 25.60 12.40 -6.64
CA ARG A 292 25.14 13.74 -6.30
C ARG A 292 24.35 13.71 -5.01
N LEU A 293 24.39 14.84 -4.31
CA LEU A 293 23.66 15.04 -3.07
C LEU A 293 22.31 15.64 -3.40
N ILE A 294 21.25 15.02 -2.89
CA ILE A 294 19.87 15.48 -3.07
C ILE A 294 19.32 15.87 -1.72
N GLY A 295 18.87 17.11 -1.60
CA GLY A 295 18.33 17.65 -0.37
C GLY A 295 16.95 18.23 -0.56
N ASN A 296 16.19 18.26 0.53
CA ASN A 296 15.04 19.12 0.73
C ASN A 296 15.10 19.78 2.12
N ASP A 297 14.01 20.39 2.54
CA ASP A 297 13.97 21.13 3.80
C ASP A 297 14.15 20.22 5.04
N VAL A 298 13.93 18.91 4.89
CA VAL A 298 13.86 17.94 6.00
C VAL A 298 14.85 16.79 5.90
N HIS A 299 15.33 16.46 4.70
CA HIS A 299 16.13 15.28 4.44
C HIS A 299 17.20 15.50 3.36
N GLU A 300 18.29 14.73 3.45
CA GLU A 300 19.36 14.73 2.43
C GLU A 300 19.80 13.28 2.16
N PHE A 301 19.78 12.89 0.90
CA PHE A 301 20.08 11.55 0.43
C PHE A 301 21.02 11.60 -0.77
N VAL A 302 21.44 10.44 -1.25
CA VAL A 302 22.36 10.33 -2.39
C VAL A 302 21.69 9.73 -3.60
N GLU A 303 22.01 10.29 -4.76
CA GLU A 303 21.79 9.63 -6.05
C GLU A 303 23.15 9.27 -6.63
N PHE A 304 23.34 8.04 -7.12
CA PHE A 304 24.59 7.64 -7.77
C PHE A 304 24.33 6.76 -9.00
N TYR A 305 25.23 6.85 -9.97
CA TYR A 305 25.12 6.18 -11.26
C TYR A 305 25.98 4.93 -11.29
N TYR A 306 25.37 3.78 -11.50
CA TYR A 306 26.04 2.48 -11.53
C TYR A 306 25.32 1.56 -12.54
N ASN A 307 26.08 0.81 -13.35
CA ASN A 307 25.53 -0.08 -14.39
C ASN A 307 24.42 0.54 -15.26
N ASP A 308 24.70 1.73 -15.79
CA ASP A 308 23.79 2.52 -16.63
C ASP A 308 22.47 2.98 -15.96
N ILE A 309 22.36 2.83 -14.64
CA ILE A 309 21.17 3.16 -13.85
C ILE A 309 21.54 4.15 -12.74
N TRP A 310 20.68 5.15 -12.54
CA TRP A 310 20.75 6.00 -11.35
C TRP A 310 19.98 5.36 -10.20
N TYR A 311 20.67 5.17 -9.08
CA TYR A 311 20.10 4.70 -7.83
C TYR A 311 19.92 5.87 -6.88
N ALA A 312 18.80 5.90 -6.17
CA ALA A 312 18.58 6.82 -5.05
C ALA A 312 18.54 6.04 -3.74
N PHE A 313 19.36 6.46 -2.77
CA PHE A 313 19.46 5.82 -1.47
C PHE A 313 19.35 6.83 -0.34
N ASP A 314 18.32 6.64 0.48
CA ASP A 314 18.23 7.21 1.82
C ASP A 314 19.28 6.51 2.71
N LEU A 315 20.28 7.26 3.17
CA LEU A 315 21.35 6.75 4.03
C LEU A 315 20.94 6.76 5.52
N GLY A 316 19.65 6.93 5.78
CA GLY A 316 19.09 7.22 7.07
C GLY A 316 19.30 8.68 7.45
N GLY A 317 18.63 9.10 8.51
CA GLY A 317 18.71 10.44 9.03
C GLY A 317 17.81 10.57 10.24
N PHE A 318 17.80 11.76 10.82
CA PHE A 318 16.81 12.04 11.84
C PHE A 318 15.45 12.17 11.14
N PRO A 319 14.48 11.31 11.45
CA PRO A 319 13.10 11.48 10.98
C PRO A 319 12.54 12.83 11.42
N ALA A 320 12.03 13.56 10.44
CA ALA A 320 11.38 14.86 10.62
C ALA A 320 9.87 14.68 10.71
N LYS A 321 9.17 15.63 11.34
CA LYS A 321 7.71 15.70 11.21
C LYS A 321 7.21 16.59 10.10
N VAL A 322 6.30 16.09 9.27
CA VAL A 322 5.56 16.87 8.29
C VAL A 322 4.08 16.92 8.69
N GLN A 323 3.66 18.06 9.28
CA GLN A 323 2.24 18.37 9.44
C GLN A 323 1.70 19.01 8.16
N THR A 324 0.78 18.31 7.49
CA THR A 324 -0.04 18.90 6.43
C THR A 324 -1.05 19.86 7.05
N ILE A 325 -0.80 21.15 6.94
CA ILE A 325 -1.74 22.18 7.40
C ILE A 325 -2.56 22.62 6.18
N GLU A 326 -3.86 22.35 6.19
CA GLU A 326 -4.76 22.94 5.22
C GLU A 326 -4.79 24.45 5.43
N LEU A 327 -4.12 25.19 4.55
CA LEU A 327 -4.13 26.64 4.61
C LEU A 327 -5.56 27.14 4.39
N PRO A 328 -6.12 28.00 5.27
CA PRO A 328 -7.43 28.59 5.05
C PRO A 328 -7.43 29.32 3.71
N GLN A 329 -8.30 28.88 2.80
CA GLN A 329 -8.42 29.45 1.47
C GLN A 329 -8.71 30.96 1.58
N SER A 330 -7.77 31.80 1.15
CA SER A 330 -7.97 33.26 1.18
C SER A 330 -9.22 33.65 0.37
N LYS A 331 -9.88 34.76 0.74
CA LYS A 331 -11.05 35.28 0.02
C LYS A 331 -10.80 35.46 -1.49
N LYS A 332 -9.58 35.89 -1.86
CA LYS A 332 -9.14 35.99 -3.27
C LYS A 332 -9.02 34.64 -3.96
N HIS A 333 -8.69 33.58 -3.23
CA HIS A 333 -8.67 32.22 -3.75
C HIS A 333 -10.10 31.70 -4.00
N ARG A 334 -11.06 31.97 -3.10
CA ARG A 334 -12.47 31.64 -3.32
C ARG A 334 -13.07 32.38 -4.52
N GLU A 335 -12.75 33.65 -4.70
CA GLU A 335 -13.17 34.44 -5.88
C GLU A 335 -12.55 33.89 -7.18
N PHE A 336 -11.28 33.47 -7.14
CA PHE A 336 -10.63 32.81 -8.27
C PHE A 336 -11.21 31.42 -8.56
N GLU A 337 -11.50 30.61 -7.54
CA GLU A 337 -12.15 29.30 -7.69
C GLU A 337 -13.56 29.44 -8.27
N GLN A 338 -14.34 30.43 -7.82
CA GLN A 338 -15.64 30.73 -8.41
C GLN A 338 -15.53 31.12 -9.89
N LYS A 339 -14.53 31.92 -10.25
CA LYS A 339 -14.21 32.25 -11.65
C LYS A 339 -13.80 31.00 -12.44
N LEU A 340 -13.04 30.09 -11.84
CA LEU A 340 -12.61 28.84 -12.45
C LEU A 340 -13.77 27.84 -12.64
N ILE A 341 -14.69 27.77 -11.68
CA ILE A 341 -15.92 26.97 -11.75
C ILE A 341 -16.82 27.49 -12.87
N PHE A 342 -16.97 28.81 -12.99
CA PHE A 342 -17.71 29.43 -14.10
C PHE A 342 -17.04 29.11 -15.46
N GLU A 343 -15.71 29.26 -15.57
CA GLU A 343 -14.98 28.84 -16.78
C GLU A 343 -15.17 27.36 -17.11
N LYS A 344 -15.21 26.48 -16.10
CA LYS A 344 -15.42 25.05 -16.26
C LYS A 344 -16.81 24.77 -16.84
N GLN A 345 -17.86 25.40 -16.30
CA GLN A 345 -19.22 25.25 -16.79
C GLN A 345 -19.34 25.70 -18.26
N VAL A 346 -18.70 26.81 -18.63
CA VAL A 346 -18.70 27.29 -20.02
C VAL A 346 -17.92 26.34 -20.94
N LYS A 347 -16.73 25.87 -20.53
CA LYS A 347 -15.91 24.91 -21.31
C LYS A 347 -16.60 23.57 -21.49
N GLU A 348 -17.30 23.06 -20.48
CA GLU A 348 -18.05 21.80 -20.55
C GLU A 348 -19.25 21.91 -21.51
N LYS A 349 -19.98 23.03 -21.48
CA LYS A 349 -21.05 23.28 -22.46
C LYS A 349 -20.49 23.39 -23.89
N LEU A 350 -19.34 24.04 -24.09
CA LEU A 350 -18.66 24.09 -25.39
C LEU A 350 -18.18 22.71 -25.86
N PHE A 351 -17.60 21.90 -24.96
CA PHE A 351 -17.16 20.54 -25.26
C PHE A 351 -18.31 19.61 -25.65
N ASN A 352 -19.46 19.72 -24.98
CA ASN A 352 -20.66 18.97 -25.35
C ASN A 352 -21.17 19.37 -26.74
N LEU A 353 -21.08 20.67 -27.06
CA LEU A 353 -21.39 21.18 -28.39
C LEU A 353 -20.42 20.61 -29.44
N GLU A 354 -19.12 20.55 -29.14
CA GLU A 354 -18.08 20.01 -30.02
C GLU A 354 -18.27 18.51 -30.26
N LYS A 355 -18.68 17.77 -29.23
CA LYS A 355 -19.04 16.35 -29.35
C LYS A 355 -20.28 16.14 -30.21
N GLU A 356 -21.28 17.02 -30.12
CA GLU A 356 -22.44 17.03 -31.02
C GLU A 356 -22.01 17.26 -32.47
N LEU A 357 -21.12 18.23 -32.70
CA LEU A 357 -20.58 18.53 -34.03
C LEU A 357 -19.75 17.39 -34.60
N SER A 358 -18.87 16.79 -33.79
CA SER A 358 -18.02 15.67 -34.19
C SER A 358 -18.85 14.46 -34.61
N LYS A 359 -19.96 14.19 -33.89
CA LYS A 359 -20.93 13.18 -34.31
C LYS A 359 -21.57 13.52 -35.65
N LYS A 360 -21.95 14.78 -35.88
CA LYS A 360 -22.55 15.22 -37.15
C LYS A 360 -21.54 15.17 -38.32
N LEU A 361 -20.28 15.50 -38.07
CA LEU A 361 -19.20 15.46 -39.06
C LEU A 361 -18.73 14.04 -39.38
N ALA A 362 -18.77 13.11 -38.43
CA ALA A 362 -18.40 11.70 -38.66
C ALA A 362 -19.26 11.01 -39.74
N PHE A 363 -20.45 11.53 -40.02
CA PHE A 363 -21.35 11.04 -41.08
C PHE A 363 -21.37 11.93 -42.33
N CYS A 364 -20.54 12.98 -42.37
CA CYS A 364 -20.53 13.97 -43.45
C CYS A 364 -19.37 13.69 -44.41
N LEU A 365 -19.67 13.07 -45.57
CA LEU A 365 -18.70 12.84 -46.64
C LEU A 365 -18.56 14.03 -47.60
N ASP A 366 -19.42 15.06 -47.46
CA ASP A 366 -19.46 16.25 -48.32
C ASP A 366 -18.70 17.43 -47.67
N PRO A 367 -17.62 17.93 -48.29
CA PRO A 367 -16.84 19.06 -47.79
C PRO A 367 -17.65 20.36 -47.62
N ILE A 368 -18.66 20.60 -48.47
CA ILE A 368 -19.48 21.81 -48.43
C ILE A 368 -20.42 21.78 -47.23
N LEU A 369 -21.04 20.63 -46.97
CA LEU A 369 -21.91 20.42 -45.82
C LEU A 369 -21.11 20.44 -44.51
N GLY A 370 -19.88 19.91 -44.52
CA GLY A 370 -18.93 20.06 -43.42
C GLY A 370 -18.64 21.52 -43.10
N HIS A 371 -18.43 22.37 -44.12
CA HIS A 371 -18.20 23.80 -43.92
C HIS A 371 -19.43 24.53 -43.35
N GLN A 372 -20.64 24.18 -43.78
CA GLN A 372 -21.88 24.77 -43.25
C GLN A 372 -22.11 24.40 -41.77
N LEU A 373 -21.87 23.14 -41.39
CA LEU A 373 -21.95 22.69 -39.99
C LEU A 373 -20.95 23.42 -39.09
N MET A 374 -19.77 23.76 -39.60
CA MET A 374 -18.78 24.56 -38.88
C MET A 374 -19.24 26.01 -38.65
N ILE A 375 -19.91 26.63 -39.63
CA ILE A 375 -20.49 27.98 -39.48
C ILE A 375 -21.61 27.96 -38.44
N GLU A 376 -22.50 26.97 -38.49
CA GLU A 376 -23.58 26.79 -37.53
C GLU A 376 -23.05 26.61 -36.10
N PHE A 377 -22.02 25.78 -35.95
CA PHE A 377 -21.32 25.56 -34.68
C PHE A 377 -20.72 26.86 -34.13
N SER A 378 -20.02 27.62 -34.98
CA SER A 378 -19.44 28.91 -34.62
C SER A 378 -20.51 29.89 -34.11
N ASN A 379 -21.67 29.92 -34.75
CA ASN A 379 -22.80 30.76 -34.35
C ASN A 379 -23.41 30.31 -33.01
N ARG A 380 -23.57 29.00 -32.80
CA ARG A 380 -24.07 28.45 -31.53
C ARG A 380 -23.12 28.70 -30.36
N CYS A 381 -21.81 28.53 -30.57
CA CYS A 381 -20.79 28.91 -29.59
C CYS A 381 -20.86 30.40 -29.24
N SER A 382 -21.03 31.26 -30.25
CA SER A 382 -21.13 32.72 -30.05
C SER A 382 -22.37 33.10 -29.23
N ASN A 383 -23.51 32.45 -29.47
CA ASN A 383 -24.76 32.69 -28.75
C ASN A 383 -24.72 32.17 -27.31
N LEU A 384 -24.16 30.97 -27.09
CA LEU A 384 -23.96 30.40 -25.76
C LEU A 384 -23.06 31.29 -24.89
N ILE A 385 -22.00 31.84 -25.49
CA ILE A 385 -21.10 32.78 -24.84
C ILE A 385 -21.81 34.10 -24.52
N ALA A 386 -22.77 34.54 -25.33
CA ALA A 386 -23.51 35.77 -25.10
C ALA A 386 -24.59 35.64 -24.00
N SER A 387 -25.22 34.46 -23.85
CA SER A 387 -26.32 34.25 -22.90
C SER A 387 -25.87 34.10 -21.44
N GLU A 388 -24.61 33.73 -21.19
CA GLU A 388 -24.08 33.47 -19.84
C GLU A 388 -23.44 34.72 -19.18
N VAL A 389 -23.58 35.91 -19.79
CA VAL A 389 -22.88 37.13 -19.38
C VAL A 389 -23.84 38.18 -18.87
N THR A 390 -23.83 38.42 -17.57
CA THR A 390 -24.56 39.55 -16.95
C THR A 390 -23.67 40.61 -16.30
N ASP A 391 -22.34 40.39 -16.18
CA ASP A 391 -21.45 41.33 -15.47
C ASP A 391 -20.11 41.64 -16.19
N PHE A 392 -19.57 42.83 -15.92
CA PHE A 392 -18.51 43.52 -16.69
C PHE A 392 -17.13 42.83 -16.62
N GLU A 393 -16.80 42.14 -15.52
CA GLU A 393 -15.53 41.42 -15.38
C GLU A 393 -15.43 40.14 -16.24
N ASN A 394 -16.58 39.57 -16.63
CA ASN A 394 -16.64 38.38 -17.50
C ASN A 394 -16.38 38.71 -18.98
N GLN A 395 -16.56 39.97 -19.40
CA GLN A 395 -16.37 40.39 -20.80
C GLN A 395 -14.90 40.32 -21.25
N LYS A 396 -13.94 40.68 -20.39
CA LYS A 396 -12.49 40.58 -20.71
C LYS A 396 -12.00 39.12 -20.82
N LEU A 397 -12.54 38.23 -20.00
CA LEU A 397 -12.20 36.80 -20.04
C LEU A 397 -12.70 36.16 -21.33
N ILE A 398 -13.89 36.53 -21.77
CA ILE A 398 -14.52 36.00 -22.99
C ILE A 398 -13.83 36.52 -24.25
N GLN A 399 -13.36 37.77 -24.26
CA GLN A 399 -12.55 38.30 -25.37
C GLN A 399 -11.27 37.46 -25.59
N SER A 400 -10.59 37.06 -24.51
CA SER A 400 -9.45 36.15 -24.54
C SER A 400 -9.80 34.75 -25.06
N ILE A 401 -10.97 34.21 -24.68
CA ILE A 401 -11.46 32.91 -25.17
C ILE A 401 -11.79 32.94 -26.67
N LYS A 402 -12.38 34.04 -27.18
CA LYS A 402 -12.68 34.24 -28.60
C LYS A 402 -11.40 34.30 -29.46
N GLU A 403 -10.33 34.88 -28.93
CA GLU A 403 -9.05 35.03 -29.64
C GLU A 403 -8.21 33.74 -29.66
N GLN A 404 -8.36 32.84 -28.68
CA GLN A 404 -7.56 31.61 -28.57
C GLN A 404 -8.15 30.38 -29.29
N ASN A 405 -9.44 30.39 -29.65
CA ASN A 405 -10.15 29.18 -30.08
C ASN A 405 -9.90 28.73 -31.54
N PRO A 406 -9.82 29.62 -32.56
CA PRO A 406 -9.68 29.18 -33.96
C PRO A 406 -8.38 28.40 -34.24
N PHE A 407 -7.31 28.74 -33.52
CA PHE A 407 -5.99 28.10 -33.66
C PHE A 407 -5.85 26.81 -32.86
N ARG A 408 -6.60 26.66 -31.77
CA ARG A 408 -6.51 25.50 -30.86
C ARG A 408 -7.28 24.30 -31.42
N VAL A 409 -8.40 24.54 -32.10
CA VAL A 409 -9.16 23.50 -32.82
C VAL A 409 -8.31 22.90 -33.95
N ALA A 410 -7.57 23.71 -34.71
CA ALA A 410 -6.67 23.23 -35.76
C ALA A 410 -5.48 22.41 -35.22
N GLN A 411 -4.87 22.82 -34.10
CA GLN A 411 -3.74 22.11 -33.48
C GLN A 411 -4.13 20.80 -32.76
N ILE A 412 -5.32 20.76 -32.16
CA ILE A 412 -5.87 19.52 -31.59
C ILE A 412 -6.12 18.51 -32.71
N PHE A 413 -6.63 18.98 -33.86
CA PHE A 413 -6.85 18.16 -35.04
C PHE A 413 -5.55 17.56 -35.61
N GLU A 414 -4.47 18.35 -35.71
CA GLU A 414 -3.16 17.86 -36.18
C GLU A 414 -2.51 16.86 -35.22
N LYS A 415 -2.61 17.09 -33.90
CA LYS A 415 -2.06 16.18 -32.89
C LYS A 415 -2.84 14.87 -32.80
N GLU A 416 -4.17 14.94 -32.79
CA GLU A 416 -5.00 13.73 -32.79
C GLU A 416 -4.82 12.92 -34.07
N ILE A 417 -4.64 13.56 -35.24
CA ILE A 417 -4.29 12.85 -36.48
C ILE A 417 -2.90 12.20 -36.36
N SER A 418 -1.89 12.87 -35.80
CA SER A 418 -0.55 12.28 -35.62
C SER A 418 -0.53 11.11 -34.63
N ASP A 419 -1.29 11.18 -33.54
CA ASP A 419 -1.39 10.10 -32.54
C ASP A 419 -2.27 8.95 -33.05
N TYR A 420 -3.29 9.26 -33.86
CA TYR A 420 -4.09 8.28 -34.59
C TYR A 420 -3.27 7.52 -35.63
N LEU A 421 -2.28 8.17 -36.25
CA LEU A 421 -1.38 7.56 -37.25
C LEU A 421 -0.25 6.69 -36.64
N LYS A 422 -0.01 6.75 -35.33
CA LYS A 422 1.03 5.96 -34.61
C LYS A 422 0.49 4.76 -33.83
N LYS A 423 -0.83 4.58 -33.75
CA LYS A 423 -1.41 3.41 -33.08
C LYS A 423 -1.02 2.14 -33.84
N PRO A 424 -0.65 1.05 -33.13
CA PRO A 424 -0.58 -0.26 -33.77
C PRO A 424 -1.90 -0.51 -34.50
N CYS A 425 -1.83 -1.11 -35.69
CA CYS A 425 -3.01 -1.36 -36.50
C CYS A 425 -3.99 -2.22 -35.67
N GLN A 426 -5.05 -1.59 -35.16
CA GLN A 426 -6.07 -2.29 -34.39
C GLN A 426 -6.86 -3.15 -35.36
N THR A 427 -6.75 -4.46 -35.19
CA THR A 427 -7.49 -5.41 -36.01
C THR A 427 -8.64 -5.95 -35.18
N GLU A 428 -9.86 -5.80 -35.69
CA GLU A 428 -11.06 -6.29 -35.02
C GLU A 428 -11.45 -7.66 -35.56
N PHE A 429 -11.77 -8.59 -34.66
CA PHE A 429 -12.27 -9.91 -35.03
C PHE A 429 -13.68 -10.11 -34.47
N ASN A 430 -14.59 -10.48 -35.36
CA ASN A 430 -15.98 -10.80 -35.03
C ASN A 430 -16.21 -12.30 -34.87
N GLU A 431 -15.25 -13.14 -35.25
CA GLU A 431 -15.35 -14.60 -35.21
C GLU A 431 -14.06 -15.21 -34.64
N HIS A 432 -14.22 -16.21 -33.78
CA HIS A 432 -13.11 -16.89 -33.10
C HIS A 432 -12.17 -17.63 -34.07
N GLY A 433 -12.73 -18.37 -35.03
CA GLY A 433 -11.94 -19.11 -36.02
C GLY A 433 -11.00 -18.20 -36.84
N SER A 434 -11.48 -17.02 -37.22
CA SER A 434 -10.68 -16.02 -37.94
C SER A 434 -9.49 -15.53 -37.10
N LEU A 435 -9.68 -15.36 -35.79
CA LEU A 435 -8.62 -14.96 -34.87
C LEU A 435 -7.57 -16.08 -34.69
N VAL A 436 -8.01 -17.33 -34.56
CA VAL A 436 -7.12 -18.49 -34.46
C VAL A 436 -6.29 -18.65 -35.74
N GLU A 437 -6.91 -18.51 -36.91
CA GLU A 437 -6.20 -18.54 -38.20
C GLU A 437 -5.18 -17.41 -38.30
N TYR A 438 -5.54 -16.21 -37.84
CA TYR A 438 -4.62 -15.06 -37.78
C TYR A 438 -3.40 -15.33 -36.88
N LEU A 439 -3.63 -15.78 -35.65
CA LEU A 439 -2.56 -16.06 -34.68
C LEU A 439 -1.63 -17.17 -35.17
N THR A 440 -2.16 -18.14 -35.92
CA THR A 440 -1.36 -19.27 -36.42
C THR A 440 -0.63 -19.00 -37.73
N SER A 441 -1.14 -18.12 -38.60
CA SER A 441 -0.57 -17.82 -39.91
C SER A 441 0.47 -16.68 -39.89
N CYS A 442 0.42 -15.80 -38.89
CA CYS A 442 1.26 -14.62 -38.86
C CYS A 442 2.70 -14.96 -38.41
N LYS A 443 3.63 -15.01 -39.36
CA LYS A 443 5.07 -15.22 -39.08
C LYS A 443 5.76 -13.99 -38.47
N ASP A 444 5.17 -12.80 -38.65
CA ASP A 444 5.78 -11.52 -38.26
C ASP A 444 5.27 -10.98 -36.91
N SER A 445 4.28 -11.63 -36.27
CA SER A 445 3.70 -11.17 -34.98
C SER A 445 4.14 -12.01 -33.79
N SER A 446 5.40 -11.90 -33.41
CA SER A 446 5.90 -12.53 -32.18
C SER A 446 5.22 -12.02 -30.90
N ARG A 447 4.46 -10.92 -30.95
CA ARG A 447 3.82 -10.28 -29.79
C ARG A 447 2.46 -9.69 -30.17
N VAL A 448 1.38 -10.26 -29.64
CA VAL A 448 0.00 -9.83 -29.90
C VAL A 448 -0.69 -9.51 -28.58
N LEU A 449 -1.40 -8.38 -28.51
CA LEU A 449 -2.21 -8.00 -27.35
C LEU A 449 -3.70 -8.06 -27.73
N ILE A 450 -4.47 -8.87 -27.03
CA ILE A 450 -5.90 -9.09 -27.26
C ILE A 450 -6.69 -8.33 -26.18
N ASP A 451 -7.51 -7.38 -26.63
CA ASP A 451 -8.43 -6.61 -25.80
C ASP A 451 -9.80 -7.31 -25.77
N ILE A 452 -10.18 -7.79 -24.58
CA ILE A 452 -11.45 -8.48 -24.30
C ILE A 452 -11.94 -8.10 -22.90
N LYS A 453 -13.25 -8.13 -22.68
CA LYS A 453 -13.82 -7.82 -21.36
C LYS A 453 -13.32 -8.80 -20.30
N ARG A 454 -12.99 -8.33 -19.09
CA ARG A 454 -12.48 -9.12 -17.96
C ARG A 454 -13.36 -10.32 -17.59
N LYS A 455 -14.68 -10.16 -17.66
CA LYS A 455 -15.61 -11.27 -17.40
C LYS A 455 -15.58 -12.39 -18.46
N GLU A 456 -14.99 -12.14 -19.62
CA GLU A 456 -14.92 -13.07 -20.76
C GLU A 456 -13.48 -13.61 -20.97
N SER A 457 -12.46 -13.04 -20.29
CA SER A 457 -11.03 -13.34 -20.50
C SER A 457 -10.65 -14.79 -20.24
N LEU A 458 -11.12 -15.35 -19.12
CA LEU A 458 -10.83 -16.73 -18.72
C LEU A 458 -11.42 -17.75 -19.71
N SER A 459 -12.72 -17.66 -20.02
CA SER A 459 -13.34 -18.59 -20.97
C SER A 459 -12.74 -18.44 -22.37
N PHE A 460 -12.39 -17.22 -22.77
CA PHE A 460 -11.72 -16.94 -24.04
C PHE A 460 -10.33 -17.59 -24.14
N SER A 461 -9.48 -17.37 -23.15
CA SER A 461 -8.11 -17.90 -23.12
C SER A 461 -8.06 -19.41 -23.12
N LEU A 462 -8.99 -20.09 -22.42
CA LEU A 462 -9.11 -21.54 -22.43
C LEU A 462 -9.54 -22.11 -23.79
N ILE A 463 -10.53 -21.49 -24.43
CA ILE A 463 -10.97 -21.89 -25.79
C ILE A 463 -9.83 -21.64 -26.78
N LEU A 464 -9.16 -20.49 -26.68
CA LEU A 464 -8.02 -20.14 -27.52
C LEU A 464 -6.87 -21.14 -27.36
N GLN A 465 -6.52 -21.51 -26.12
CA GLN A 465 -5.49 -22.51 -25.84
C GLN A 465 -5.84 -23.85 -26.50
N LYS A 466 -7.06 -24.34 -26.32
CA LYS A 466 -7.52 -25.62 -26.87
C LYS A 466 -7.46 -25.64 -28.40
N ASP A 467 -7.94 -24.59 -29.05
CA ASP A 467 -7.98 -24.53 -30.51
C ASP A 467 -6.58 -24.39 -31.12
N LEU A 468 -5.68 -23.63 -30.48
CA LEU A 468 -4.29 -23.53 -30.89
C LEU A 468 -3.53 -24.85 -30.71
N GLN A 469 -3.78 -25.57 -29.62
CA GLN A 469 -3.24 -26.91 -29.40
C GLN A 469 -3.74 -27.93 -30.44
N ALA A 470 -5.03 -27.85 -30.82
CA ALA A 470 -5.60 -28.69 -31.89
C ALA A 470 -4.93 -28.45 -33.27
N LEU A 471 -4.33 -27.27 -33.47
CA LEU A 471 -3.54 -26.92 -34.65
C LEU A 471 -2.05 -27.29 -34.53
N GLY A 472 -1.66 -28.06 -33.50
CA GLY A 472 -0.29 -28.54 -33.30
C GLY A 472 0.66 -27.53 -32.67
N CYS A 473 0.16 -26.43 -32.12
CA CYS A 473 0.96 -25.49 -31.35
C CYS A 473 1.18 -26.02 -29.93
N GLN A 474 2.37 -25.84 -29.37
CA GLN A 474 2.53 -26.01 -27.91
C GLN A 474 2.19 -24.67 -27.24
N VAL A 475 1.21 -24.69 -26.36
CA VAL A 475 0.65 -23.48 -25.74
C VAL A 475 0.77 -23.57 -24.22
N PHE A 476 1.37 -22.55 -23.61
CA PHE A 476 1.34 -22.33 -22.16
C PHE A 476 0.45 -21.14 -21.84
N LEU A 477 -0.37 -21.27 -20.80
CA LEU A 477 -1.32 -20.26 -20.39
C LEU A 477 -1.02 -19.86 -18.94
N ALA A 478 -0.63 -18.60 -18.76
CA ALA A 478 -0.37 -17.97 -17.47
C ALA A 478 -1.51 -17.00 -17.15
N HIS A 479 -2.18 -17.15 -16.00
CA HIS A 479 -3.19 -16.20 -15.53
C HIS A 479 -2.81 -15.50 -14.24
N ALA A 480 -1.79 -15.99 -13.56
CA ALA A 480 -1.29 -15.38 -12.34
C ALA A 480 0.21 -15.08 -12.47
N SER A 481 0.68 -14.17 -11.63
CA SER A 481 2.09 -13.75 -11.59
C SER A 481 3.01 -14.93 -11.27
N GLU A 482 2.51 -15.90 -10.52
CA GLU A 482 3.20 -17.10 -10.05
C GLU A 482 3.41 -18.11 -11.19
N ASP A 483 2.53 -18.12 -12.20
CA ASP A 483 2.65 -18.98 -13.38
C ASP A 483 3.89 -18.60 -14.23
N LEU A 484 4.46 -17.41 -14.01
CA LEU A 484 5.63 -16.88 -14.72
C LEU A 484 6.96 -17.13 -14.01
N ILE A 485 6.97 -17.82 -12.86
CA ILE A 485 8.17 -18.12 -12.07
C ILE A 485 8.91 -19.34 -12.64
N CYS A 486 10.22 -19.20 -12.85
CA CYS A 486 11.11 -20.26 -13.35
C CYS A 486 12.34 -20.49 -12.45
N SER A 487 12.65 -19.56 -11.55
CA SER A 487 13.90 -19.52 -10.79
C SER A 487 13.96 -20.51 -9.62
N SER A 488 12.83 -20.95 -9.08
CA SER A 488 12.79 -21.85 -7.93
C SER A 488 11.53 -22.72 -7.99
N TYR A 489 11.70 -23.99 -8.35
CA TYR A 489 10.60 -24.95 -8.43
C TYR A 489 10.93 -26.21 -7.65
N LEU A 490 9.97 -26.72 -6.91
CA LEU A 490 10.10 -28.02 -6.25
C LEU A 490 9.54 -29.09 -7.21
N ALA A 491 10.41 -29.96 -7.71
CA ALA A 491 10.03 -31.02 -8.63
C ALA A 491 9.84 -32.35 -7.91
N LYS A 492 8.80 -33.09 -8.30
CA LYS A 492 8.47 -34.41 -7.80
C LYS A 492 9.36 -35.48 -8.43
N GLN A 493 10.03 -36.27 -7.60
CA GLN A 493 10.75 -37.48 -7.99
C GLN A 493 9.80 -38.69 -8.09
N GLU A 494 10.27 -39.79 -8.66
CA GLU A 494 9.47 -41.03 -8.81
C GLU A 494 8.98 -41.60 -7.47
N ASP A 495 9.74 -41.39 -6.40
CA ASP A 495 9.39 -41.81 -5.04
C ASP A 495 8.43 -40.86 -4.32
N GLY A 496 8.01 -39.77 -4.98
CA GLY A 496 7.13 -38.74 -4.45
C GLY A 496 7.82 -37.60 -3.71
N TYR A 497 9.12 -37.68 -3.45
CA TYR A 497 9.84 -36.62 -2.74
C TYR A 497 10.21 -35.44 -3.66
N GLY A 498 10.34 -34.26 -3.05
CA GLY A 498 10.60 -33.00 -3.72
C GLY A 498 12.08 -32.65 -3.73
N VAL A 499 12.59 -32.37 -4.92
CA VAL A 499 13.93 -31.76 -5.10
C VAL A 499 13.76 -30.36 -5.63
N LYS A 500 14.44 -29.41 -4.99
CA LYS A 500 14.44 -28.03 -5.47
C LYS A 500 15.27 -27.97 -6.74
N LEU A 501 14.61 -27.74 -7.86
CA LEU A 501 15.24 -27.42 -9.13
C LEU A 501 15.31 -25.91 -9.29
N SER A 502 16.47 -25.44 -9.73
CA SER A 502 16.68 -24.05 -10.11
C SER A 502 17.63 -24.04 -11.31
N PRO A 503 17.17 -23.67 -12.51
CA PRO A 503 15.77 -23.33 -12.88
C PRO A 503 14.85 -24.57 -12.98
N GLY A 504 13.52 -24.36 -12.95
CA GLY A 504 12.52 -25.43 -13.07
C GLY A 504 11.07 -24.94 -13.18
N GLY A 505 10.12 -25.88 -13.23
CA GLY A 505 8.67 -25.60 -13.23
C GLY A 505 7.98 -25.73 -14.58
N PRO A 506 6.63 -25.60 -14.63
CA PRO A 506 5.84 -25.81 -15.83
C PRO A 506 6.24 -24.86 -16.97
N LEU A 507 6.45 -23.57 -16.67
CA LEU A 507 6.90 -22.60 -17.67
C LEU A 507 8.31 -22.91 -18.16
N TYR A 508 9.25 -23.26 -17.27
CA TYR A 508 10.60 -23.66 -17.67
C TYR A 508 10.60 -24.88 -18.60
N GLN A 509 9.79 -25.90 -18.30
CA GLN A 509 9.64 -27.09 -19.15
C GLN A 509 9.06 -26.72 -20.53
N PHE A 510 8.07 -25.84 -20.55
CA PHE A 510 7.51 -25.30 -21.78
C PHE A 510 8.56 -24.54 -22.62
N LEU A 511 9.31 -23.62 -21.99
CA LEU A 511 10.35 -22.84 -22.66
C LEU A 511 11.52 -23.69 -23.14
N SER A 512 11.82 -24.78 -22.42
CA SER A 512 12.92 -25.71 -22.76
C SER A 512 12.54 -26.77 -23.79
N SER A 513 11.26 -26.81 -24.22
CA SER A 513 10.79 -27.80 -25.19
C SER A 513 11.36 -27.55 -26.59
N SER A 514 11.63 -28.63 -27.32
CA SER A 514 12.14 -28.56 -28.70
C SER A 514 11.05 -28.34 -29.75
N HIS A 515 9.86 -27.88 -29.35
CA HIS A 515 8.74 -27.68 -30.26
C HIS A 515 8.99 -26.47 -31.16
N GLU A 516 8.68 -26.62 -32.46
CA GLU A 516 8.92 -25.57 -33.46
C GLU A 516 8.01 -24.35 -33.28
N LYS A 517 6.84 -24.51 -32.64
CA LYS A 517 5.84 -23.46 -32.49
C LYS A 517 5.35 -23.36 -31.05
N LEU A 518 5.95 -22.45 -30.31
CA LEU A 518 5.66 -22.16 -28.91
C LEU A 518 4.82 -20.90 -28.81
N LEU A 519 3.69 -20.97 -28.09
CA LEU A 519 2.83 -19.82 -27.79
C LEU A 519 2.65 -19.67 -26.29
N LEU A 520 3.01 -18.52 -25.75
CA LEU A 520 2.79 -18.14 -24.36
C LEU A 520 1.62 -17.17 -24.29
N ILE A 521 0.49 -17.61 -23.75
CA ILE A 521 -0.67 -16.77 -23.48
C ILE A 521 -0.54 -16.26 -22.04
N ILE A 522 -0.64 -14.94 -21.85
CA ILE A 522 -0.59 -14.29 -20.53
C ILE A 522 -1.86 -13.47 -20.37
N ASP A 523 -2.71 -13.85 -19.43
CA ASP A 523 -3.91 -13.11 -19.06
C ASP A 523 -3.57 -12.10 -17.97
N TYR A 524 -3.44 -10.84 -18.36
CA TYR A 524 -3.08 -9.73 -17.48
C TYR A 524 -4.29 -9.15 -16.73
N THR A 525 -5.50 -9.69 -16.90
CA THR A 525 -6.72 -9.08 -16.34
C THR A 525 -6.76 -9.03 -14.81
N ASP A 526 -6.04 -9.93 -14.12
CA ASP A 526 -5.95 -9.98 -12.66
C ASP A 526 -4.55 -9.63 -12.11
N PHE A 527 -3.61 -9.23 -12.98
CA PHE A 527 -2.26 -8.84 -12.55
C PHE A 527 -2.28 -7.44 -11.91
N LYS A 528 -1.53 -7.27 -10.83
CA LYS A 528 -1.31 -5.95 -10.25
C LYS A 528 -0.34 -5.12 -11.11
N PRO A 529 -0.42 -3.79 -11.10
CA PRO A 529 0.47 -2.93 -11.89
C PRO A 529 1.97 -3.23 -11.70
N ASP A 530 2.41 -3.48 -10.46
CA ASP A 530 3.80 -3.82 -10.13
C ASP A 530 4.22 -5.20 -10.69
N GLU A 531 3.31 -6.17 -10.72
CA GLU A 531 3.52 -7.48 -11.34
C GLU A 531 3.65 -7.37 -12.86
N ILE A 532 2.77 -6.59 -13.51
CA ILE A 532 2.84 -6.31 -14.95
C ILE A 532 4.19 -5.68 -15.28
N VAL A 533 4.61 -4.66 -14.53
CA VAL A 533 5.90 -4.00 -14.72
C VAL A 533 7.04 -5.01 -14.53
N ARG A 534 7.04 -5.79 -13.44
CA ARG A 534 8.08 -6.77 -13.13
C ARG A 534 8.32 -7.75 -14.27
N PHE A 535 7.25 -8.40 -14.77
CA PHE A 535 7.39 -9.44 -15.79
C PHE A 535 7.51 -8.89 -17.21
N SER A 536 6.78 -7.80 -17.53
CA SER A 536 6.82 -7.20 -18.87
C SER A 536 8.17 -6.60 -19.22
N HIS A 537 8.94 -6.12 -18.22
CA HIS A 537 10.31 -5.68 -18.48
C HIS A 537 11.15 -6.85 -18.99
N SER A 538 11.27 -7.91 -18.20
CA SER A 538 12.11 -9.06 -18.56
C SER A 538 11.65 -9.82 -19.83
N LEU A 539 10.34 -10.01 -20.04
CA LEU A 539 9.82 -10.86 -21.12
C LEU A 539 9.92 -10.21 -22.52
N PHE A 540 9.95 -8.87 -22.58
CA PHE A 540 9.86 -8.14 -23.84
C PHE A 540 11.14 -7.38 -24.22
N ASP A 541 12.18 -7.47 -23.39
CA ASP A 541 13.49 -6.87 -23.66
C ASP A 541 14.19 -7.49 -24.88
N ARG A 542 15.33 -6.92 -25.27
CA ARG A 542 16.13 -7.39 -26.43
C ARG A 542 16.62 -8.83 -26.25
N GLU A 543 16.91 -9.20 -25.01
CA GLU A 543 17.23 -10.56 -24.58
C GLU A 543 16.10 -11.01 -23.65
N PRO A 544 15.00 -11.53 -24.21
CA PRO A 544 13.81 -11.82 -23.43
C PRO A 544 14.09 -12.93 -22.41
N LYS A 545 13.71 -12.68 -21.16
CA LYS A 545 13.85 -13.62 -20.05
C LYS A 545 12.54 -13.76 -19.29
N ALA A 546 12.22 -14.97 -18.86
CA ALA A 546 11.14 -15.26 -17.92
C ALA A 546 11.78 -15.63 -16.58
N ASP A 547 11.70 -14.74 -15.59
CA ASP A 547 12.28 -14.95 -14.26
C ASP A 547 13.75 -15.42 -14.29
N GLY A 548 14.55 -14.72 -15.12
CA GLY A 548 15.97 -15.01 -15.32
C GLY A 548 16.30 -16.13 -16.33
N VAL A 549 15.32 -16.91 -16.78
CA VAL A 549 15.50 -17.96 -17.81
C VAL A 549 15.35 -17.37 -19.20
N GLU A 550 16.27 -17.69 -20.12
CA GLU A 550 16.19 -17.25 -21.51
C GLU A 550 14.94 -17.76 -22.23
N VAL A 551 14.27 -16.86 -22.94
CA VAL A 551 13.08 -17.16 -23.73
C VAL A 551 13.48 -17.52 -25.17
N PRO A 552 12.97 -18.61 -25.76
CA PRO A 552 13.27 -18.99 -27.14
C PRO A 552 12.90 -17.88 -28.14
N LYS A 553 13.76 -17.64 -29.13
CA LYS A 553 13.57 -16.57 -30.13
C LYS A 553 12.32 -16.73 -30.99
N HIS A 554 11.84 -17.96 -31.14
CA HIS A 554 10.62 -18.28 -31.89
C HIS A 554 9.36 -18.33 -31.02
N LEU A 555 9.45 -17.99 -29.72
CA LEU A 555 8.28 -17.89 -28.86
C LEU A 555 7.39 -16.73 -29.32
N GLN A 556 6.11 -17.03 -29.52
CA GLN A 556 5.07 -16.02 -29.71
C GLN A 556 4.39 -15.74 -28.37
N ILE A 557 4.29 -14.47 -27.98
CA ILE A 557 3.64 -14.03 -26.74
C ILE A 557 2.29 -13.40 -27.08
N ILE A 558 1.23 -13.87 -26.44
CA ILE A 558 -0.14 -13.37 -26.58
C ILE A 558 -0.56 -12.80 -25.22
N GLY A 559 -0.65 -11.49 -25.10
CA GLY A 559 -1.24 -10.84 -23.92
C GLY A 559 -2.75 -10.77 -24.07
N ILE A 560 -3.50 -11.02 -23.00
CA ILE A 560 -4.94 -10.76 -22.89
C ILE A 560 -5.13 -9.70 -21.81
N PHE A 561 -5.95 -8.69 -22.09
CA PHE A 561 -6.25 -7.62 -21.12
C PHE A 561 -7.64 -7.01 -21.41
N ASP A 562 -8.17 -6.24 -20.46
CA ASP A 562 -9.40 -5.46 -20.63
C ASP A 562 -9.08 -3.97 -20.61
N SER A 563 -9.11 -3.29 -21.77
CA SER A 563 -8.83 -1.86 -21.82
C SER A 563 -9.89 -0.98 -21.16
N LYS A 564 -11.06 -1.57 -20.82
CA LYS A 564 -12.21 -0.87 -20.24
C LYS A 564 -12.33 -1.07 -18.73
N ASP A 565 -11.55 -1.97 -18.13
CA ASP A 565 -11.48 -2.09 -16.69
C ASP A 565 -10.88 -0.80 -16.10
N LYS A 566 -11.45 -0.34 -14.97
CA LYS A 566 -11.00 0.88 -14.28
C LYS A 566 -9.60 0.70 -13.68
N ASP A 567 -9.27 -0.53 -13.33
CA ASP A 567 -8.01 -0.88 -12.68
C ASP A 567 -6.96 -1.41 -13.68
N ALA A 568 -7.28 -1.42 -14.98
CA ALA A 568 -6.36 -1.88 -16.01
C ALA A 568 -5.11 -1.00 -16.11
N TYR A 569 -3.95 -1.64 -16.22
CA TYR A 569 -2.70 -0.95 -16.50
C TYR A 569 -2.59 -0.55 -17.98
N LEU A 570 -2.86 0.72 -18.27
CA LEU A 570 -2.84 1.28 -19.63
C LEU A 570 -1.53 2.02 -19.96
N GLY A 571 -0.45 1.72 -19.23
CA GLY A 571 0.86 2.32 -19.45
C GLY A 571 1.36 2.08 -20.88
N GLY A 572 1.89 3.13 -21.53
CA GLY A 572 2.46 3.02 -22.88
C GLY A 572 3.71 2.14 -22.92
N ASP A 573 4.40 2.00 -21.79
CA ASP A 573 5.52 1.09 -21.53
C ASP A 573 5.10 -0.39 -21.49
N PHE A 574 3.82 -0.68 -21.29
CA PHE A 574 3.23 -2.01 -21.44
C PHE A 574 2.62 -2.20 -22.83
N ILE A 575 1.64 -1.38 -23.22
CA ILE A 575 0.91 -1.54 -24.49
C ILE A 575 1.86 -1.44 -25.69
N GLY A 576 2.84 -0.54 -25.63
CA GLY A 576 3.81 -0.34 -26.71
C GLY A 576 4.80 -1.49 -26.92
N ARG A 577 4.86 -2.48 -26.01
CA ARG A 577 5.72 -3.67 -26.15
C ARG A 577 5.13 -4.74 -27.08
N PHE A 578 3.86 -4.61 -27.45
CA PHE A 578 3.18 -5.51 -28.37
C PHE A 578 3.19 -4.94 -29.79
N HIS A 579 3.50 -5.78 -30.77
CA HIS A 579 3.58 -5.36 -32.17
C HIS A 579 2.18 -5.14 -32.78
N GLN A 580 1.18 -5.84 -32.25
CA GLN A 580 -0.18 -5.82 -32.75
C GLN A 580 -1.18 -5.79 -31.61
N GLN A 581 -2.26 -5.04 -31.82
CA GLN A 581 -3.40 -5.01 -30.92
C GLN A 581 -4.64 -5.53 -31.64
N VAL A 582 -5.31 -6.47 -31.01
CA VAL A 582 -6.50 -7.13 -31.52
C VAL A 582 -7.67 -6.82 -30.58
N ILE A 583 -8.82 -6.48 -31.14
CA ILE A 583 -10.06 -6.28 -30.38
C ILE A 583 -11.02 -7.43 -30.70
N VAL A 584 -11.48 -8.12 -29.66
CA VAL A 584 -12.44 -9.22 -29.78
C VAL A 584 -13.87 -8.68 -29.59
N LYS A 585 -14.74 -8.93 -30.57
CA LYS A 585 -16.15 -8.48 -30.55
C LYS A 585 -17.18 -9.60 -30.36
N PHE A 586 -16.73 -10.84 -30.28
CA PHE A 586 -17.59 -11.98 -29.95
C PHE A 586 -17.44 -12.35 -28.47
N SER A 587 -18.49 -12.91 -27.90
CA SER A 587 -18.44 -13.47 -26.55
C SER A 587 -18.20 -14.97 -26.65
N PRO A 588 -17.09 -15.49 -26.08
CA PRO A 588 -16.86 -16.92 -26.04
C PRO A 588 -17.88 -17.58 -25.13
N SER A 589 -18.51 -18.64 -25.63
CA SER A 589 -19.31 -19.54 -24.81
C SER A 589 -18.56 -20.85 -24.68
N LEU A 590 -18.34 -21.31 -23.44
CA LEU A 590 -17.87 -22.66 -23.20
C LEU A 590 -18.87 -23.66 -23.83
N PRO A 591 -18.40 -24.72 -24.51
CA PRO A 591 -19.29 -25.72 -25.09
C PRO A 591 -20.17 -26.34 -24.00
N GLN A 592 -21.49 -26.22 -24.15
CA GLN A 592 -22.43 -26.95 -23.30
C GLN A 592 -22.31 -28.44 -23.60
N GLN A 593 -21.70 -29.20 -22.69
CA GLN A 593 -21.63 -30.65 -22.84
C GLN A 593 -22.97 -31.26 -22.46
N SER A 594 -23.50 -32.15 -23.31
CA SER A 594 -24.63 -32.99 -22.96
C SER A 594 -24.18 -34.05 -21.96
N ILE A 595 -24.68 -33.99 -20.74
CA ILE A 595 -24.34 -34.91 -19.67
C ILE A 595 -25.02 -36.26 -19.95
N GLN A 596 -24.22 -37.28 -20.29
CA GLN A 596 -24.67 -38.67 -20.50
C GLN A 596 -23.78 -39.65 -19.70
N SER A 597 -23.51 -39.36 -18.43
CA SER A 597 -22.82 -40.30 -17.54
C SER A 597 -23.81 -40.90 -16.54
N GLU A 598 -23.73 -42.21 -16.33
CA GLU A 598 -24.55 -42.95 -15.36
C GLU A 598 -23.90 -43.00 -13.96
N GLN A 599 -22.63 -42.61 -13.82
CA GLN A 599 -21.87 -42.72 -12.57
C GLN A 599 -21.39 -41.35 -12.08
N GLU A 600 -21.93 -40.92 -10.95
CA GLU A 600 -21.56 -39.70 -10.24
C GLU A 600 -20.39 -39.98 -9.29
N TYR A 601 -19.37 -39.12 -9.33
CA TYR A 601 -18.26 -39.10 -8.39
C TYR A 601 -18.26 -37.76 -7.66
N VAL A 602 -18.73 -37.76 -6.41
CA VAL A 602 -18.87 -36.55 -5.60
C VAL A 602 -17.55 -36.25 -4.89
N ILE A 603 -17.04 -35.04 -5.05
CA ILE A 603 -15.89 -34.51 -4.32
C ILE A 603 -16.38 -33.39 -3.41
N GLU A 604 -16.21 -33.58 -2.11
CA GLU A 604 -16.58 -32.60 -1.10
C GLU A 604 -15.47 -31.55 -0.96
N LEU A 605 -15.78 -30.28 -1.23
CA LEU A 605 -14.84 -29.15 -1.23
C LEU A 605 -15.22 -28.05 -0.22
N SER A 606 -16.09 -28.37 0.73
CA SER A 606 -16.59 -27.53 1.82
C SER A 606 -15.54 -26.74 2.62
N SER A 607 -14.26 -27.11 2.52
CA SER A 607 -13.14 -26.37 3.08
C SER A 607 -12.53 -25.39 2.05
N SER A 608 -12.96 -24.12 2.07
CA SER A 608 -12.49 -23.11 1.11
C SER A 608 -10.97 -22.93 1.13
N SER A 609 -10.30 -23.24 2.26
CA SER A 609 -8.85 -23.05 2.39
C SER A 609 -7.98 -24.11 1.69
N ASN A 610 -8.50 -25.31 1.42
CA ASN A 610 -7.67 -26.47 1.05
C ASN A 610 -8.12 -27.21 -0.22
N TRP A 611 -9.08 -26.68 -0.96
CA TRP A 611 -9.58 -27.32 -2.18
C TRP A 611 -8.46 -27.54 -3.21
N GLN A 612 -7.50 -26.61 -3.31
CA GLN A 612 -6.38 -26.71 -4.24
C GLN A 612 -5.51 -27.93 -3.94
N ALA A 613 -5.19 -28.17 -2.67
CA ALA A 613 -4.42 -29.35 -2.30
C ALA A 613 -5.15 -30.65 -2.62
N GLN A 614 -6.47 -30.69 -2.38
CA GLN A 614 -7.28 -31.88 -2.64
C GLN A 614 -7.38 -32.17 -4.15
N LEU A 615 -7.57 -31.12 -4.95
CA LEU A 615 -7.81 -31.25 -6.39
C LEU A 615 -6.53 -31.25 -7.23
N LEU A 616 -5.49 -30.53 -6.83
CA LEU A 616 -4.24 -30.39 -7.59
C LEU A 616 -3.08 -31.15 -6.96
N GLY A 617 -3.26 -31.66 -5.74
CA GLY A 617 -2.19 -32.23 -4.94
C GLY A 617 -1.46 -31.14 -4.15
N GLN A 618 -0.65 -31.55 -3.18
CA GLN A 618 0.11 -30.62 -2.35
C GLN A 618 1.44 -31.20 -1.92
N TRP A 619 2.38 -30.30 -1.62
CA TRP A 619 3.61 -30.67 -0.93
C TRP A 619 3.34 -30.78 0.57
N GLU A 620 3.54 -31.96 1.13
CA GLU A 620 3.55 -32.20 2.57
C GLU A 620 4.97 -32.46 3.05
N ILE A 621 5.29 -32.15 4.31
CA ILE A 621 6.58 -32.55 4.87
C ILE A 621 6.44 -33.95 5.48
N ARG A 622 7.22 -34.91 4.99
CA ARG A 622 7.32 -36.28 5.52
C ARG A 622 8.77 -36.60 5.84
N ASN A 623 9.05 -36.95 7.10
CA ASN A 623 10.41 -37.17 7.62
C ASN A 623 11.35 -35.99 7.31
N GLY A 624 10.85 -34.76 7.48
CA GLY A 624 11.57 -33.52 7.20
C GLY A 624 11.81 -33.23 5.71
N ARG A 625 11.30 -34.03 4.78
CA ARG A 625 11.45 -33.81 3.33
C ARG A 625 10.11 -33.47 2.71
N PRO A 626 10.04 -32.56 1.73
CA PRO A 626 8.79 -32.34 1.01
C PRO A 626 8.44 -33.58 0.19
N PHE A 627 7.20 -34.01 0.27
CA PHE A 627 6.61 -35.17 -0.38
C PHE A 627 5.31 -34.73 -1.02
N PHE A 628 5.15 -34.99 -2.32
CA PHE A 628 3.96 -34.58 -3.05
C PHE A 628 2.84 -35.60 -2.82
N VAL A 629 1.77 -35.16 -2.16
CA VAL A 629 0.52 -35.91 -2.06
C VAL A 629 -0.29 -35.68 -3.31
N GLU A 630 -0.61 -36.78 -3.98
CA GLU A 630 -1.38 -36.76 -5.20
C GLU A 630 -2.80 -36.25 -5.00
N ALA A 631 -3.27 -35.50 -6.00
CA ALA A 631 -4.64 -35.05 -6.09
C ALA A 631 -5.64 -36.22 -6.07
N ILE A 632 -6.82 -35.97 -5.51
CA ILE A 632 -8.01 -36.84 -5.63
C ILE A 632 -8.37 -37.06 -7.12
N GLN A 633 -8.03 -36.11 -8.00
CA GLN A 633 -8.27 -36.23 -9.44
C GLN A 633 -7.70 -37.49 -10.07
N HIS A 634 -6.57 -37.99 -9.58
CA HIS A 634 -5.96 -39.22 -10.10
C HIS A 634 -6.73 -40.49 -9.71
N GLN A 635 -7.72 -40.38 -8.81
CA GLN A 635 -8.58 -41.47 -8.37
C GLN A 635 -9.94 -41.48 -9.07
N ILE A 636 -10.23 -40.44 -9.87
CA ILE A 636 -11.52 -40.29 -10.57
C ILE A 636 -11.54 -41.25 -11.78
N PRO A 637 -12.58 -42.10 -11.94
CA PRO A 637 -12.74 -42.91 -13.15
C PRO A 637 -12.89 -42.05 -14.41
N GLU A 638 -12.26 -42.44 -15.53
CA GLU A 638 -12.20 -41.65 -16.79
C GLU A 638 -13.56 -41.20 -17.34
N ASN A 639 -14.67 -41.89 -17.02
CA ASN A 639 -16.01 -41.58 -17.51
C ASN A 639 -17.00 -41.12 -16.43
N ALA A 640 -16.53 -40.90 -15.20
CA ALA A 640 -17.39 -40.45 -14.12
C ALA A 640 -17.75 -38.97 -14.30
N MET A 641 -19.01 -38.62 -14.00
CA MET A 641 -19.40 -37.22 -13.83
C MET A 641 -18.91 -36.73 -12.48
N VAL A 642 -18.01 -35.76 -12.48
CA VAL A 642 -17.45 -35.23 -11.23
C VAL A 642 -18.35 -34.13 -10.70
N VAL A 643 -18.84 -34.29 -9.49
CA VAL A 643 -19.68 -33.29 -8.81
C VAL A 643 -18.86 -32.68 -7.69
N TYR A 644 -18.48 -31.42 -7.84
CA TYR A 644 -17.86 -30.63 -6.80
C TYR A 644 -18.95 -30.14 -5.86
N ASN A 645 -19.02 -30.70 -4.66
CA ASN A 645 -19.97 -30.32 -3.65
C ASN A 645 -19.39 -29.24 -2.73
N ASN A 646 -20.16 -28.17 -2.50
CA ASN A 646 -19.77 -26.99 -1.72
C ASN A 646 -18.43 -26.34 -2.13
N PRO A 647 -18.15 -26.12 -3.43
CA PRO A 647 -16.89 -25.52 -3.83
C PRO A 647 -16.82 -24.03 -3.49
N PRO A 648 -15.60 -23.46 -3.35
CA PRO A 648 -15.39 -22.04 -3.14
C PRO A 648 -15.61 -21.25 -4.43
N ILE A 649 -16.87 -21.15 -4.87
CA ILE A 649 -17.27 -20.49 -6.12
C ILE A 649 -16.92 -18.99 -6.17
N HIS A 650 -16.62 -18.39 -5.02
CA HIS A 650 -16.21 -16.99 -4.94
C HIS A 650 -14.71 -16.81 -5.20
N GLU A 651 -13.92 -17.88 -5.17
CA GLU A 651 -12.50 -17.82 -5.46
C GLU A 651 -12.24 -17.83 -6.98
N PRO A 652 -11.56 -16.81 -7.53
CA PRO A 652 -11.20 -16.77 -8.95
C PRO A 652 -10.38 -17.99 -9.40
N SER A 653 -9.48 -18.47 -8.55
CA SER A 653 -8.64 -19.65 -8.78
C SER A 653 -9.47 -20.93 -8.92
N PHE A 654 -10.52 -21.11 -8.12
CA PHE A 654 -11.43 -22.25 -8.25
C PHE A 654 -12.25 -22.16 -9.54
N ASN A 655 -12.80 -20.98 -9.86
CA ASN A 655 -13.55 -20.78 -11.09
C ASN A 655 -12.72 -21.09 -12.34
N ARG A 656 -11.43 -20.69 -12.34
CA ARG A 656 -10.46 -21.06 -13.38
C ARG A 656 -10.32 -22.58 -13.49
N PHE A 657 -9.97 -23.21 -12.38
CA PHE A 657 -9.82 -24.65 -12.31
C PHE A 657 -11.07 -25.39 -12.83
N TYR A 658 -12.25 -24.95 -12.40
CA TYR A 658 -13.51 -25.55 -12.81
C TYR A 658 -13.78 -25.40 -14.32
N GLN A 659 -13.54 -24.21 -14.89
CA GLN A 659 -13.70 -23.99 -16.33
C GLN A 659 -12.69 -24.82 -17.15
N GLU A 660 -11.44 -24.93 -16.71
CA GLU A 660 -10.43 -25.81 -17.33
C GLU A 660 -10.89 -27.26 -17.36
N LYS A 661 -11.53 -27.73 -16.28
CA LYS A 661 -12.07 -29.08 -16.20
C LYS A 661 -13.31 -29.28 -17.07
N MET A 662 -14.24 -28.32 -17.10
CA MET A 662 -15.41 -28.35 -18.00
C MET A 662 -15.02 -28.46 -19.48
N MET A 663 -13.85 -27.95 -19.87
CA MET A 663 -13.34 -28.06 -21.24
C MET A 663 -12.88 -29.47 -21.63
N ASN A 664 -12.62 -30.32 -20.62
CA ASN A 664 -12.04 -31.65 -20.77
C ASN A 664 -13.00 -32.79 -20.37
N GLY A 665 -14.14 -32.50 -19.73
CA GLY A 665 -15.12 -33.52 -19.36
C GLY A 665 -16.36 -32.96 -18.64
N PRO A 666 -17.30 -33.84 -18.25
CA PRO A 666 -18.52 -33.46 -17.56
C PRO A 666 -18.24 -33.21 -16.07
N HIS A 667 -18.19 -31.94 -15.69
CA HIS A 667 -18.08 -31.50 -14.30
C HIS A 667 -19.31 -30.69 -13.91
N LEU A 668 -19.80 -30.88 -12.68
CA LEU A 668 -20.90 -30.12 -12.10
C LEU A 668 -20.47 -29.49 -10.77
N VAL A 669 -21.09 -28.38 -10.43
CA VAL A 669 -21.05 -27.79 -9.10
C VAL A 669 -22.40 -28.04 -8.44
N SER A 670 -22.36 -28.62 -7.25
CA SER A 670 -23.49 -28.74 -6.35
C SER A 670 -23.25 -27.84 -5.14
N GLN A 671 -24.21 -26.99 -4.82
CA GLN A 671 -24.28 -26.32 -3.52
C GLN A 671 -25.38 -27.03 -2.73
N THR A 672 -25.05 -28.15 -2.09
CA THR A 672 -25.96 -28.70 -1.08
C THR A 672 -25.95 -27.75 0.09
N GLN A 673 -26.98 -26.90 0.17
CA GLN A 673 -27.22 -25.95 1.24
C GLN A 673 -26.84 -26.51 2.62
N THR A 674 -26.05 -25.73 3.34
CA THR A 674 -25.81 -25.76 4.81
C THR A 674 -25.53 -27.14 5.38
N LEU A 675 -24.32 -27.33 5.92
CA LEU A 675 -24.10 -28.36 6.91
C LEU A 675 -25.31 -28.42 7.85
N ASN A 676 -25.79 -29.62 8.15
CA ASN A 676 -26.82 -29.75 9.17
C ASN A 676 -26.14 -29.56 10.53
N TRP A 677 -25.93 -28.32 10.95
CA TRP A 677 -25.26 -27.98 12.21
C TRP A 677 -25.97 -28.64 13.41
N GLN A 678 -27.27 -28.95 13.29
CA GLN A 678 -28.04 -29.67 14.32
C GLN A 678 -27.56 -31.11 14.55
N SER A 679 -26.81 -31.70 13.60
CA SER A 679 -26.26 -33.05 13.74
C SER A 679 -24.90 -33.10 14.45
N VAL A 680 -24.27 -31.94 14.67
CA VAL A 680 -22.97 -31.85 15.35
C VAL A 680 -23.20 -31.90 16.86
N GLN A 681 -22.49 -32.79 17.56
CA GLN A 681 -22.57 -32.88 19.01
C GLN A 681 -21.66 -31.83 19.64
N ILE A 682 -22.24 -30.68 20.00
CA ILE A 682 -21.54 -29.57 20.68
C ILE A 682 -22.12 -29.36 22.07
N SER A 683 -21.28 -29.14 23.07
CA SER A 683 -21.68 -28.74 24.43
C SER A 683 -20.84 -27.56 24.93
N PRO A 684 -21.32 -26.77 25.90
CA PRO A 684 -20.54 -25.67 26.46
C PRO A 684 -19.38 -26.21 27.30
N LEU A 685 -18.17 -25.68 27.07
CA LEU A 685 -17.03 -25.89 27.96
C LEU A 685 -17.19 -24.99 29.20
N LEU A 686 -17.02 -25.57 30.39
CA LEU A 686 -17.29 -24.90 31.67
C LEU A 686 -16.03 -24.34 32.35
N ALA A 687 -14.86 -24.87 32.03
CA ALA A 687 -13.57 -24.43 32.55
C ALA A 687 -12.47 -24.82 31.55
N LEU A 688 -11.41 -24.02 31.48
CA LEU A 688 -10.22 -24.37 30.71
C LEU A 688 -9.42 -25.40 31.52
N SER A 689 -9.02 -26.47 30.86
CA SER A 689 -8.17 -27.53 31.43
C SER A 689 -6.89 -27.68 30.63
N GLU A 690 -6.04 -28.58 31.10
CA GLU A 690 -4.80 -28.99 30.43
C GLU A 690 -4.96 -29.58 29.05
N LYS A 691 -6.17 -30.02 28.73
CA LYS A 691 -6.51 -30.66 27.45
C LYS A 691 -7.19 -29.70 26.52
N THR A 692 -7.40 -28.46 26.95
CA THR A 692 -8.09 -27.46 26.14
C THR A 692 -7.20 -27.03 24.99
N LEU A 693 -7.69 -27.28 23.78
CA LEU A 693 -7.06 -26.86 22.54
C LEU A 693 -7.57 -25.48 22.17
N VAL A 694 -6.67 -24.59 21.75
CA VAL A 694 -7.05 -23.26 21.30
C VAL A 694 -7.31 -23.29 19.81
N LEU A 695 -8.44 -22.71 19.38
CA LEU A 695 -8.84 -22.60 17.99
C LEU A 695 -8.90 -21.12 17.59
N ASN A 696 -8.08 -20.75 16.62
CA ASN A 696 -8.01 -19.44 15.94
C ASN A 696 -7.37 -19.61 14.56
N LEU A 697 -7.22 -18.52 13.80
CA LEU A 697 -6.63 -18.56 12.46
C LEU A 697 -5.18 -19.10 12.42
N GLU A 698 -4.43 -19.00 13.52
CA GLU A 698 -3.05 -19.49 13.61
C GLU A 698 -2.96 -20.98 13.97
N THR A 699 -3.97 -21.52 14.65
CA THR A 699 -4.00 -22.90 15.19
C THR A 699 -5.00 -23.81 14.48
N ILE A 700 -5.86 -23.28 13.61
CA ILE A 700 -6.86 -24.07 12.90
C ILE A 700 -6.22 -25.22 12.13
N SER A 701 -5.04 -25.00 11.53
CA SER A 701 -4.33 -26.05 10.79
C SER A 701 -4.01 -27.28 11.64
N ASP A 702 -3.74 -27.13 12.94
CA ASP A 702 -3.42 -28.23 13.86
C ASP A 702 -4.62 -29.18 14.10
N PHE A 703 -5.85 -28.69 13.93
CA PHE A 703 -7.05 -29.52 13.99
C PHE A 703 -7.16 -30.46 12.79
N HIS A 704 -6.63 -30.06 11.63
CA HIS A 704 -6.59 -30.89 10.43
C HIS A 704 -5.41 -31.84 10.46
N LYS A 705 -4.20 -31.30 10.69
CA LYS A 705 -2.93 -32.01 10.66
C LYS A 705 -1.97 -31.31 11.62
N SER A 706 -1.24 -32.08 12.41
CA SER A 706 -0.19 -31.52 13.26
C SER A 706 1.18 -32.07 12.84
N PHE A 707 2.24 -31.46 13.34
CA PHE A 707 3.61 -31.88 13.08
C PHE A 707 4.28 -32.30 14.37
N ASP A 708 4.71 -33.56 14.44
CA ASP A 708 5.61 -34.01 15.48
C ASP A 708 7.06 -33.64 15.12
N LEU A 709 7.72 -33.01 16.09
CA LEU A 709 9.06 -32.49 15.96
C LEU A 709 10.02 -33.47 16.63
N ASN A 710 10.77 -34.22 15.82
CA ASN A 710 11.83 -35.07 16.34
C ASN A 710 13.21 -34.59 15.84
N PRO A 711 14.31 -35.01 16.49
CA PRO A 711 15.66 -34.62 16.07
C PRO A 711 16.04 -35.06 14.65
N ALA A 712 15.32 -36.03 14.08
CA ALA A 712 15.55 -36.53 12.72
C ALA A 712 14.74 -35.79 11.64
N GLY A 713 13.80 -34.91 12.02
CA GLY A 713 12.98 -34.12 11.11
C GLY A 713 11.52 -33.98 11.56
N PHE A 714 10.67 -33.67 10.59
CA PHE A 714 9.23 -33.44 10.79
C PHE A 714 8.45 -34.67 10.38
N ASN A 715 7.60 -35.16 11.28
CA ASN A 715 6.62 -36.17 10.94
C ASN A 715 5.24 -35.54 10.97
N LEU A 716 4.54 -35.63 9.85
CA LEU A 716 3.13 -35.34 9.84
C LEU A 716 2.43 -36.35 10.75
N ILE A 717 1.74 -35.85 11.77
CA ILE A 717 0.89 -36.65 12.65
C ILE A 717 -0.58 -36.29 12.39
N PRO A 718 -1.52 -37.19 12.73
CA PRO A 718 -2.94 -36.88 12.72
C PRO A 718 -3.21 -35.54 13.42
N GLY A 719 -4.12 -34.71 12.90
CA GLY A 719 -4.53 -33.47 13.57
C GLY A 719 -5.34 -33.76 14.84
N TYR A 720 -5.61 -32.73 15.64
CA TYR A 720 -6.28 -32.90 16.93
C TYR A 720 -7.61 -33.65 16.85
N MET A 721 -8.39 -33.44 15.78
CA MET A 721 -9.68 -34.11 15.60
C MET A 721 -9.53 -35.62 15.38
N GLU A 722 -8.54 -36.03 14.58
CA GLU A 722 -8.28 -37.45 14.32
C GLU A 722 -7.64 -38.14 15.54
N GLN A 723 -6.74 -37.44 16.25
CA GLN A 723 -6.11 -37.96 17.47
C GLN A 723 -7.14 -38.29 18.57
N HIS A 724 -8.27 -37.57 18.60
CA HIS A 724 -9.34 -37.73 19.57
C HIS A 724 -10.59 -38.39 18.97
N ALA A 725 -10.43 -39.20 17.91
CA ALA A 725 -11.56 -39.88 17.27
C ALA A 725 -12.41 -40.67 18.29
N GLY A 726 -13.72 -40.42 18.28
CA GLY A 726 -14.69 -41.01 19.20
C GLY A 726 -14.66 -40.47 20.63
N GLN A 727 -13.89 -39.41 20.91
CA GLN A 727 -13.74 -38.81 22.24
C GLN A 727 -14.33 -37.39 22.30
N SER A 728 -14.41 -36.84 23.52
CA SER A 728 -14.74 -35.44 23.73
C SER A 728 -13.49 -34.57 23.68
N ILE A 729 -13.56 -33.44 22.97
CA ILE A 729 -12.46 -32.50 22.78
C ILE A 729 -12.84 -31.16 23.39
N GLU A 730 -11.98 -30.60 24.22
CA GLU A 730 -12.14 -29.26 24.79
C GLU A 730 -11.52 -28.23 23.83
N ILE A 731 -12.32 -27.29 23.35
CA ILE A 731 -11.91 -26.29 22.37
C ILE A 731 -12.21 -24.89 22.93
N PHE A 732 -11.21 -24.02 22.91
CA PHE A 732 -11.36 -22.62 23.29
C PHE A 732 -11.07 -21.71 22.09
N VAL A 733 -12.09 -20.94 21.69
CA VAL A 733 -12.01 -20.02 20.56
C VAL A 733 -11.64 -18.63 21.06
N ASN A 734 -10.41 -18.20 20.80
CA ASN A 734 -9.85 -16.94 21.32
C ASN A 734 -9.72 -15.82 20.27
N ASP A 735 -10.17 -16.03 19.03
CA ASP A 735 -10.27 -15.00 18.01
C ASP A 735 -11.46 -15.24 17.07
N PHE A 736 -11.70 -14.27 16.19
CA PHE A 736 -12.65 -14.43 15.11
C PHE A 736 -12.24 -15.48 14.09
N ILE A 737 -13.14 -16.42 13.84
CA ILE A 737 -13.07 -17.44 12.80
C ILE A 737 -14.37 -17.35 12.00
N ASP A 738 -14.26 -17.37 10.67
CA ASP A 738 -15.44 -17.28 9.81
C ASP A 738 -16.26 -18.59 9.79
N GLU A 739 -17.48 -18.49 9.25
CA GLU A 739 -18.43 -19.60 9.16
C GLU A 739 -17.85 -20.80 8.39
N MET A 740 -17.06 -20.55 7.34
CA MET A 740 -16.45 -21.61 6.53
C MET A 740 -15.43 -22.40 7.33
N ALA A 741 -14.55 -21.73 8.07
CA ALA A 741 -13.57 -22.37 8.92
C ALA A 741 -14.23 -23.14 10.09
N PHE A 742 -15.38 -22.68 10.61
CA PHE A 742 -16.18 -23.49 11.55
C PHE A 742 -16.77 -24.73 10.90
N ASP A 743 -17.34 -24.60 9.71
CA ASP A 743 -17.86 -25.72 8.92
C ASP A 743 -16.80 -26.81 8.73
N GLU A 744 -15.55 -26.42 8.45
CA GLU A 744 -14.41 -27.33 8.34
C GLU A 744 -14.18 -28.14 9.62
N ILE A 745 -14.13 -27.47 10.77
CA ILE A 745 -13.95 -28.12 12.08
C ILE A 745 -15.14 -29.04 12.40
N PHE A 746 -16.36 -28.64 12.03
CA PHE A 746 -17.57 -29.44 12.25
C PHE A 746 -17.61 -30.70 11.39
N GLN A 747 -17.15 -30.62 10.15
CA GLN A 747 -17.02 -31.81 9.32
C GLN A 747 -15.96 -32.76 9.86
N LEU A 748 -14.83 -32.24 10.34
CA LEU A 748 -13.82 -33.07 11.00
C LEU A 748 -14.40 -33.76 12.24
N SER A 749 -15.22 -33.05 13.04
CA SER A 749 -15.85 -33.64 14.23
C SER A 749 -16.81 -34.75 13.87
N GLN A 750 -17.63 -34.58 12.82
CA GLN A 750 -18.53 -35.62 12.33
C GLN A 750 -17.76 -36.82 11.77
N LYS A 751 -16.74 -36.56 10.96
CA LYS A 751 -15.89 -37.58 10.32
C LYS A 751 -15.20 -38.47 11.34
N PHE A 752 -14.69 -37.89 12.42
CA PHE A 752 -13.98 -38.61 13.48
C PHE A 752 -14.84 -38.93 14.70
N HIS A 753 -16.15 -38.64 14.63
CA HIS A 753 -17.12 -38.85 15.71
C HIS A 753 -16.71 -38.20 17.04
N CYS A 754 -16.18 -36.98 16.98
CA CYS A 754 -15.73 -36.21 18.14
C CYS A 754 -16.88 -35.40 18.74
N HIS A 755 -16.99 -35.39 20.08
CA HIS A 755 -17.89 -34.49 20.78
C HIS A 755 -17.15 -33.20 21.17
N MET A 756 -17.55 -32.05 20.64
CA MET A 756 -16.84 -30.79 20.91
C MET A 756 -17.42 -30.08 22.12
N MET A 757 -16.58 -29.79 23.10
CA MET A 757 -16.90 -28.94 24.24
C MET A 757 -16.26 -27.57 23.99
N MET A 758 -17.05 -26.52 23.77
CA MET A 758 -16.54 -25.24 23.26
C MET A 758 -16.74 -24.08 24.23
N ALA A 759 -15.75 -23.20 24.32
CA ALA A 759 -15.87 -21.88 24.94
C ALA A 759 -15.31 -20.78 24.04
N PHE A 760 -15.77 -19.54 24.25
CA PHE A 760 -15.42 -18.38 23.43
C PHE A 760 -14.94 -17.21 24.30
N ASP A 761 -13.95 -16.45 23.83
CA ASP A 761 -13.45 -15.26 24.56
C ASP A 761 -14.33 -14.01 24.33
N SER A 762 -15.09 -13.94 23.24
CA SER A 762 -15.85 -12.75 22.85
C SER A 762 -17.36 -12.98 22.85
N GLU A 763 -18.12 -12.00 23.36
CA GLU A 763 -19.59 -12.01 23.38
C GLU A 763 -20.20 -12.03 21.97
N GLN A 764 -19.50 -11.50 20.96
CA GLN A 764 -19.96 -11.54 19.56
C GLN A 764 -20.07 -12.97 19.02
N PHE A 765 -19.27 -13.90 19.55
CA PHE A 765 -19.34 -15.31 19.18
C PHE A 765 -20.51 -16.03 19.83
N ASP A 766 -20.84 -15.65 21.08
CA ASP A 766 -22.01 -16.19 21.76
C ASP A 766 -23.24 -15.92 20.89
N ASP A 767 -23.43 -14.72 20.36
CA ASP A 767 -24.58 -14.39 19.51
C ASP A 767 -24.64 -15.20 18.19
N MET A 768 -23.50 -15.37 17.50
CA MET A 768 -23.43 -16.15 16.25
C MET A 768 -23.74 -17.63 16.48
N MET A 769 -23.25 -18.17 17.60
CA MET A 769 -23.35 -19.59 17.91
C MET A 769 -24.54 -19.96 18.81
N THR A 770 -25.20 -18.97 19.44
CA THR A 770 -26.36 -19.14 20.33
C THR A 770 -27.45 -20.03 19.71
N PRO A 771 -27.77 -19.97 18.40
CA PRO A 771 -28.76 -20.88 17.80
C PRO A 771 -28.41 -22.37 17.94
N TYR A 772 -27.14 -22.70 18.19
CA TYR A 772 -26.60 -24.05 18.24
C TYR A 772 -26.28 -24.53 19.66
N PHE A 773 -26.25 -23.64 20.65
CA PHE A 773 -26.05 -24.00 22.05
C PHE A 773 -27.38 -23.91 22.82
N GLU A 774 -27.76 -24.98 23.53
CA GLU A 774 -28.93 -24.96 24.42
C GLU A 774 -28.73 -24.05 25.66
N ALA A 775 -27.48 -23.70 25.97
CA ALA A 775 -27.10 -22.88 27.11
C ALA A 775 -26.13 -21.76 26.68
N LYS A 776 -26.30 -20.56 27.25
CA LYS A 776 -25.34 -19.47 27.08
C LYS A 776 -23.96 -19.91 27.53
N VAL A 777 -22.96 -19.68 26.70
CA VAL A 777 -21.58 -20.02 27.02
C VAL A 777 -20.98 -18.85 27.81
N GLY A 778 -20.59 -19.10 29.06
CA GLY A 778 -19.90 -18.09 29.84
C GLY A 778 -18.52 -17.81 29.26
N ARG A 779 -18.07 -16.55 29.31
CA ARG A 779 -16.70 -16.18 28.95
C ARG A 779 -15.72 -16.92 29.87
N LEU A 780 -14.93 -17.83 29.31
CA LEU A 780 -13.85 -18.50 30.03
C LEU A 780 -12.55 -17.75 29.88
N VAL A 781 -11.75 -17.75 30.93
CA VAL A 781 -10.45 -17.08 30.99
C VAL A 781 -9.49 -17.94 31.80
N CYS A 782 -8.24 -18.05 31.35
CA CYS A 782 -7.21 -18.78 32.08
C CYS A 782 -6.52 -17.86 33.10
N ASP A 783 -6.58 -18.23 34.38
CA ASP A 783 -6.03 -17.48 35.51
C ASP A 783 -4.63 -17.92 35.94
N ARG A 784 -4.15 -19.06 35.44
CA ARG A 784 -2.82 -19.60 35.75
C ARG A 784 -1.69 -18.60 35.46
N TRP A 785 -1.81 -17.88 34.35
CA TRP A 785 -0.80 -16.91 33.91
C TRP A 785 -1.03 -15.49 34.40
N SER A 786 -2.00 -15.28 35.30
CA SER A 786 -2.35 -13.96 35.83
C SER A 786 -1.16 -13.22 36.44
N GLN A 787 -0.18 -13.94 37.00
CA GLN A 787 1.05 -13.35 37.56
C GLN A 787 2.13 -13.05 36.52
N ASN A 788 2.06 -13.69 35.36
CA ASN A 788 3.03 -13.58 34.27
C ASN A 788 2.60 -12.55 33.22
N ILE A 789 1.30 -12.27 33.13
CA ILE A 789 0.74 -11.31 32.18
C ILE A 789 0.40 -10.04 32.95
N ILE A 790 1.08 -8.96 32.60
CA ILE A 790 0.84 -7.63 33.15
C ILE A 790 0.17 -6.78 32.07
N CYS A 791 -1.05 -6.35 32.38
CA CYS A 791 -1.80 -5.40 31.58
C CYS A 791 -1.57 -4.00 32.16
N THR A 792 -0.92 -3.11 31.44
CA THR A 792 -0.62 -1.77 31.95
C THR A 792 -0.77 -0.70 30.88
N ASN A 793 -1.20 0.49 31.30
CA ASN A 793 -1.33 1.66 30.45
C ASN A 793 0.01 2.31 30.09
N ASP A 794 1.12 1.89 30.70
CA ASP A 794 2.47 2.39 30.42
C ASP A 794 3.50 1.28 30.66
N SER A 795 3.68 0.40 29.67
CA SER A 795 4.60 -0.75 29.75
C SER A 795 6.03 -0.31 30.06
N ASP A 796 6.50 0.77 29.44
CA ASP A 796 7.81 1.36 29.66
C ASP A 796 8.06 1.70 31.13
N LEU A 797 7.07 2.31 31.80
CA LEU A 797 7.16 2.70 33.20
C LEU A 797 7.20 1.49 34.13
N TYR A 798 6.39 0.48 33.82
CA TYR A 798 6.39 -0.77 34.57
C TYR A 798 7.76 -1.44 34.55
N ILE A 799 8.38 -1.53 33.37
CA ILE A 799 9.71 -2.11 33.21
C ILE A 799 10.75 -1.31 34.00
N ALA A 800 10.74 0.03 33.91
CA ALA A 800 11.67 0.86 34.66
C ALA A 800 11.55 0.70 36.18
N ASN A 801 10.32 0.57 36.70
CA ASN A 801 10.07 0.27 38.12
C ASN A 801 10.62 -1.11 38.53
N LEU A 802 10.45 -2.12 37.67
CA LEU A 802 10.98 -3.46 37.90
C LEU A 802 12.51 -3.45 37.94
N GLU A 803 13.16 -2.82 36.97
CA GLU A 803 14.62 -2.72 36.89
C GLU A 803 15.21 -2.05 38.13
N ASP A 804 14.59 -0.96 38.62
CA ASP A 804 15.03 -0.29 39.84
C ASP A 804 14.85 -1.17 41.10
N THR A 805 13.71 -1.85 41.21
CA THR A 805 13.46 -2.78 42.33
C THR A 805 14.47 -3.94 42.34
N GLN A 806 14.83 -4.44 41.14
CA GLN A 806 15.85 -5.46 40.97
C GLN A 806 17.25 -4.92 41.29
N ALA A 807 17.60 -3.72 40.85
CA ALA A 807 18.89 -3.09 41.14
C ALA A 807 19.13 -2.88 42.63
N GLN A 808 18.07 -2.62 43.42
CA GLN A 808 18.15 -2.49 44.87
C GLN A 808 18.27 -3.84 45.60
N SER A 809 17.88 -4.93 44.94
CA SER A 809 17.92 -6.29 45.48
C SER A 809 19.19 -7.01 45.02
N ALA A 810 20.29 -6.85 45.75
CA ALA A 810 21.63 -7.40 45.42
C ALA A 810 21.73 -8.94 45.20
N HIS A 811 20.61 -9.66 45.32
CA HIS A 811 20.51 -11.11 45.16
C HIS A 811 19.53 -11.55 44.05
N GLN A 812 18.88 -10.63 43.34
CA GLN A 812 17.92 -10.97 42.30
C GLN A 812 18.59 -10.99 40.92
N GLN A 813 18.38 -12.07 40.17
CA GLN A 813 18.85 -12.21 38.80
C GLN A 813 18.14 -11.18 37.91
N GLN A 814 18.90 -10.42 37.12
CA GLN A 814 18.33 -9.43 36.19
C GLN A 814 17.50 -10.15 35.13
N SER A 815 16.28 -9.68 34.91
CA SER A 815 15.42 -10.16 33.82
C SER A 815 15.89 -9.59 32.48
N LEU A 816 15.80 -10.36 31.40
CA LEU A 816 16.09 -9.89 30.05
C LEU A 816 14.81 -9.29 29.44
N VAL A 817 14.88 -8.09 28.87
CA VAL A 817 13.74 -7.46 28.19
C VAL A 817 13.88 -7.60 26.67
N ILE A 818 12.84 -8.08 26.00
CA ILE A 818 12.76 -8.20 24.53
C ILE A 818 11.58 -7.36 24.02
N HIS A 819 11.86 -6.44 23.10
CA HIS A 819 10.84 -5.68 22.38
C HIS A 819 10.33 -6.46 21.16
N VAL A 820 9.00 -6.59 21.03
CA VAL A 820 8.36 -7.49 20.03
C VAL A 820 7.65 -6.77 18.88
N ASP A 821 7.88 -5.47 18.67
CA ASP A 821 7.12 -4.63 17.73
C ASP A 821 7.03 -5.19 16.29
N ASP A 822 8.08 -5.88 15.81
CA ASP A 822 8.17 -6.45 14.46
C ASP A 822 8.42 -7.98 14.45
N LEU A 823 8.21 -8.64 15.59
CA LEU A 823 8.52 -10.07 15.72
C LEU A 823 7.26 -10.93 15.52
N ASN A 824 7.44 -12.11 14.92
CA ASN A 824 6.44 -13.17 14.94
C ASN A 824 6.82 -14.27 15.93
N ILE A 825 5.90 -15.22 16.16
CA ILE A 825 6.16 -16.35 17.06
C ILE A 825 7.36 -17.19 16.60
N GLU A 826 7.57 -17.27 15.28
CA GLU A 826 8.67 -18.01 14.68
C GLU A 826 10.04 -17.35 14.93
N ASP A 827 10.06 -16.04 15.13
CA ASP A 827 11.28 -15.29 15.47
C ASP A 827 11.62 -15.42 16.97
N LEU A 828 10.62 -15.70 17.79
CA LEU A 828 10.78 -15.86 19.24
C LEU A 828 11.14 -17.30 19.61
N PHE A 829 10.42 -18.30 19.11
CA PHE A 829 10.56 -19.69 19.61
C PHE A 829 11.26 -20.60 18.62
N TYR A 830 10.77 -20.69 17.39
CA TYR A 830 11.30 -21.61 16.40
C TYR A 830 11.11 -21.11 14.98
N LYS A 831 12.19 -21.17 14.20
CA LYS A 831 12.16 -20.86 12.77
C LYS A 831 12.37 -22.14 11.97
N PHE A 832 11.62 -22.28 10.89
CA PHE A 832 11.81 -23.37 9.94
C PHE A 832 12.70 -22.92 8.80
N GLU A 833 13.80 -23.63 8.56
CA GLU A 833 14.75 -23.36 7.48
C GLU A 833 14.82 -24.60 6.57
N LEU A 834 14.59 -24.42 5.26
CA LEU A 834 14.76 -25.50 4.27
C LEU A 834 16.23 -25.57 3.86
N GLU A 835 16.96 -26.51 4.42
CA GLU A 835 18.33 -26.81 4.00
C GLU A 835 18.30 -27.66 2.73
N THR A 836 18.74 -27.08 1.61
CA THR A 836 18.85 -27.79 0.34
C THR A 836 20.29 -28.25 0.10
N SER A 837 20.49 -29.56 0.05
CA SER A 837 21.67 -30.21 -0.53
C SER A 837 21.40 -30.59 -1.99
N HIS A 838 22.43 -31.03 -2.73
CA HIS A 838 22.31 -31.30 -4.18
C HIS A 838 21.21 -32.31 -4.53
N ASP A 839 20.88 -33.24 -3.60
CA ASP A 839 19.91 -34.31 -3.86
C ASP A 839 18.75 -34.36 -2.86
N VAL A 840 18.76 -33.52 -1.80
CA VAL A 840 17.76 -33.58 -0.73
C VAL A 840 17.47 -32.19 -0.18
N SER A 841 16.20 -31.83 -0.12
CA SER A 841 15.68 -30.69 0.64
C SER A 841 15.19 -31.18 1.99
N ILE A 842 15.80 -30.72 3.09
CA ILE A 842 15.39 -31.07 4.46
C ILE A 842 14.96 -29.80 5.19
N LEU A 843 13.71 -29.78 5.66
CA LEU A 843 13.22 -28.76 6.55
C LEU A 843 13.80 -29.03 7.95
N ARG A 844 14.46 -28.03 8.54
CA ARG A 844 14.97 -28.09 9.91
C ARG A 844 14.31 -27.03 10.77
N ARG A 845 13.96 -27.43 12.00
CA ARG A 845 13.61 -26.50 13.07
C ARG A 845 14.89 -25.93 13.65
N LYS A 846 14.95 -24.61 13.71
CA LYS A 846 15.99 -23.88 14.41
C LYS A 846 15.36 -23.18 15.60
N GLU A 847 15.64 -23.68 16.78
CA GLU A 847 15.30 -23.01 18.03
C GLU A 847 15.90 -21.60 18.05
N GLN A 848 15.06 -20.65 18.42
CA GLN A 848 15.44 -19.26 18.60
C GLN A 848 15.84 -19.01 20.07
N ASP A 849 16.40 -17.83 20.31
CA ASP A 849 17.09 -17.56 21.57
C ASP A 849 16.14 -17.46 22.77
N LEU A 850 14.88 -17.02 22.61
CA LEU A 850 13.93 -16.93 23.74
C LEU A 850 13.72 -18.31 24.39
N TYR A 851 13.46 -19.34 23.59
CA TYR A 851 13.22 -20.68 24.12
C TYR A 851 14.41 -21.18 24.94
N ARG A 852 15.64 -21.02 24.42
CA ARG A 852 16.87 -21.40 25.14
C ARG A 852 17.08 -20.61 26.43
N LEU A 853 16.71 -19.33 26.45
CA LEU A 853 16.81 -18.49 27.65
C LEU A 853 15.83 -18.97 28.73
N LEU A 854 14.59 -19.30 28.36
CA LEU A 854 13.58 -19.83 29.28
C LEU A 854 14.01 -21.21 29.84
N GLU A 855 14.57 -22.09 29.01
CA GLU A 855 15.11 -23.38 29.47
C GLU A 855 16.27 -23.23 30.46
N GLN A 856 17.09 -22.18 30.31
CA GLN A 856 18.17 -21.85 31.25
C GLN A 856 17.66 -21.22 32.55
N GLY A 857 16.34 -21.05 32.71
CA GLY A 857 15.73 -20.42 33.86
C GLY A 857 16.00 -18.92 33.94
N ILE A 858 16.33 -18.27 32.82
CA ILE A 858 16.50 -16.83 32.75
C ILE A 858 15.11 -16.21 32.60
N GLU A 859 14.76 -15.31 33.51
CA GLU A 859 13.51 -14.55 33.40
C GLU A 859 13.57 -13.62 32.18
N VAL A 860 12.58 -13.72 31.29
CA VAL A 860 12.46 -12.88 30.10
C VAL A 860 11.14 -12.13 30.11
N ILE A 861 11.19 -10.83 29.83
CA ILE A 861 10.03 -9.95 29.73
C ILE A 861 9.82 -9.54 28.27
N LEU A 862 8.69 -9.92 27.69
CA LEU A 862 8.25 -9.44 26.37
C LEU A 862 7.45 -8.15 26.54
N THR A 863 7.82 -7.11 25.79
CA THR A 863 7.16 -5.79 25.81
C THR A 863 7.12 -5.16 24.41
N GLY A 864 6.41 -4.05 24.24
CA GLY A 864 6.22 -3.36 22.96
C GLY A 864 4.84 -3.64 22.34
N LYS A 865 4.69 -3.38 21.04
CA LYS A 865 3.44 -3.59 20.32
C LYS A 865 3.32 -5.03 19.85
N PHE A 866 2.35 -5.74 20.39
CA PHE A 866 2.05 -7.10 19.96
C PHE A 866 1.19 -7.06 18.70
N SER A 867 1.66 -7.66 17.60
CA SER A 867 0.82 -7.90 16.43
C SER A 867 -0.35 -8.84 16.81
N LYS A 868 -1.45 -8.76 16.06
CA LYS A 868 -2.61 -9.64 16.30
C LYS A 868 -2.19 -11.12 16.20
N LYS A 869 -1.46 -11.46 15.13
CA LYS A 869 -0.88 -12.80 14.89
C LYS A 869 -0.04 -13.28 16.08
N LEU A 870 0.90 -12.45 16.56
CA LEU A 870 1.76 -12.80 17.69
C LEU A 870 0.95 -13.01 18.98
N SER A 871 -0.03 -12.15 19.26
CA SER A 871 -0.87 -12.25 20.45
C SER A 871 -1.66 -13.56 20.50
N LEU A 872 -2.22 -13.97 19.35
CA LEU A 872 -2.98 -15.22 19.23
C LEU A 872 -2.10 -16.45 19.36
N ALA A 873 -0.93 -16.45 18.72
CA ALA A 873 0.03 -17.53 18.83
C ALA A 873 0.55 -17.70 20.27
N LEU A 874 0.89 -16.59 20.95
CA LEU A 874 1.31 -16.61 22.36
C LEU A 874 0.20 -17.08 23.29
N SER A 875 -1.03 -16.61 23.09
CA SER A 875 -2.20 -17.04 23.86
C SER A 875 -2.43 -18.54 23.71
N ALA A 876 -2.46 -19.05 22.47
CA ALA A 876 -2.63 -20.46 22.18
C ALA A 876 -1.56 -21.31 22.87
N MET A 877 -0.29 -20.93 22.69
CA MET A 877 0.84 -21.63 23.30
C MET A 877 0.75 -21.65 24.83
N LEU A 878 0.44 -20.53 25.49
CA LEU A 878 0.35 -20.48 26.95
C LEU A 878 -0.84 -21.29 27.50
N ILE A 879 -1.97 -21.32 26.80
CA ILE A 879 -3.12 -22.13 27.21
C ILE A 879 -2.82 -23.63 27.06
N GLN A 880 -2.20 -24.03 25.95
CA GLN A 880 -1.89 -25.45 25.66
C GLN A 880 -0.70 -25.99 26.47
N GLU A 881 0.32 -25.16 26.72
CA GLU A 881 1.52 -25.52 27.47
C GLU A 881 1.42 -25.13 28.95
N HIS A 882 0.21 -25.19 29.53
CA HIS A 882 -0.07 -24.75 30.89
C HIS A 882 0.85 -25.46 31.92
N GLU A 883 1.20 -26.74 31.79
CA GLU A 883 2.13 -27.44 32.73
C GLU A 883 3.61 -27.13 32.51
N ASN A 884 3.97 -26.47 31.42
CA ASN A 884 5.37 -26.34 31.06
C ASN A 884 6.02 -25.24 31.90
N GLU A 885 6.71 -25.69 32.96
CA GLU A 885 7.37 -24.85 33.97
C GLU A 885 8.38 -23.86 33.36
N ILE A 886 8.86 -24.05 32.12
CA ILE A 886 9.76 -23.07 31.49
C ILE A 886 9.08 -21.71 31.31
N PHE A 887 7.76 -21.67 31.07
CA PHE A 887 7.02 -20.42 30.86
C PHE A 887 6.80 -19.64 32.14
N ARG A 888 7.09 -20.21 33.33
CA ARG A 888 7.12 -19.43 34.57
C ARG A 888 8.17 -18.31 34.55
N TYR A 889 9.19 -18.47 33.71
CA TYR A 889 10.23 -17.48 33.48
C TYR A 889 9.85 -16.44 32.41
N LEU A 890 8.72 -16.60 31.74
CA LEU A 890 8.23 -15.64 30.76
C LEU A 890 7.26 -14.66 31.41
N LYS A 891 7.52 -13.37 31.28
CA LYS A 891 6.57 -12.30 31.61
C LYS A 891 6.18 -11.55 30.36
N ILE A 892 4.92 -11.15 30.27
CA ILE A 892 4.37 -10.43 29.13
C ILE A 892 3.79 -9.13 29.65
N VAL A 893 4.31 -8.02 29.17
CA VAL A 893 3.84 -6.67 29.53
C VAL A 893 3.22 -6.06 28.28
N ASN A 894 1.89 -6.00 28.26
CA ASN A 894 1.11 -5.50 27.13
C ASN A 894 0.02 -4.55 27.61
N GLU A 895 -0.44 -3.64 26.76
CA GLU A 895 -1.55 -2.74 27.09
C GLU A 895 -2.88 -3.49 27.16
N ASN A 896 -3.09 -4.44 26.22
CA ASN A 896 -4.38 -5.10 26.03
C ASN A 896 -4.42 -6.55 26.57
N GLY A 897 -3.37 -7.00 27.25
CA GLY A 897 -3.23 -8.41 27.66
C GLY A 897 -3.11 -9.37 26.50
N LEU A 898 -3.47 -10.63 26.71
CA LEU A 898 -3.56 -11.65 25.66
C LEU A 898 -4.98 -12.23 25.63
N PRO A 899 -5.55 -12.50 24.44
CA PRO A 899 -6.90 -13.07 24.32
C PRO A 899 -7.03 -14.35 25.16
N GLY A 900 -8.12 -14.50 25.91
CA GLY A 900 -8.42 -15.66 26.75
C GLY A 900 -7.51 -15.91 27.96
N LEU A 901 -6.54 -15.04 28.23
CA LEU A 901 -5.69 -15.11 29.41
C LEU A 901 -5.99 -13.92 30.32
N THR A 902 -6.12 -14.18 31.62
CA THR A 902 -6.19 -13.07 32.58
C THR A 902 -4.79 -12.52 32.83
N GLY A 903 -4.69 -11.21 32.94
CA GLY A 903 -3.49 -10.52 33.39
C GLY A 903 -3.76 -9.68 34.63
N GLN A 904 -2.71 -9.38 35.37
CA GLN A 904 -2.74 -8.35 36.40
C GLN A 904 -2.87 -6.98 35.74
N ASN A 905 -4.01 -6.32 35.96
CA ASN A 905 -4.21 -4.93 35.55
C ASN A 905 -3.47 -4.01 36.52
N ILE A 906 -2.33 -3.48 36.08
CA ILE A 906 -1.53 -2.52 36.82
C ILE A 906 -1.71 -1.17 36.13
N SER A 907 -2.66 -0.39 36.65
CA SER A 907 -2.81 1.01 36.26
C SER A 907 -1.73 1.81 36.96
N ILE A 908 -0.79 2.35 36.18
CA ILE A 908 0.25 3.18 36.75
C ILE A 908 -0.29 4.60 36.87
N ASN A 909 -0.31 5.10 38.09
CA ASN A 909 -0.77 6.44 38.39
C ASN A 909 0.31 7.49 38.05
N LEU A 910 -0.13 8.72 37.88
CA LEU A 910 0.74 9.84 37.55
C LEU A 910 1.77 10.12 38.66
N ASP A 911 1.44 9.85 39.91
CA ASP A 911 2.33 10.10 41.05
C ASP A 911 3.55 9.18 41.04
N GLU A 912 3.38 7.88 40.76
CA GLU A 912 4.47 6.90 40.60
C GLU A 912 5.39 7.28 39.43
N LYS A 913 4.79 7.69 38.32
CA LYS A 913 5.51 8.22 37.16
C LYS A 913 6.33 9.45 37.54
N ILE A 914 5.75 10.41 38.25
CA ILE A 914 6.46 11.60 38.75
C ILE A 914 7.58 11.21 39.70
N VAL A 915 7.36 10.29 40.64
CA VAL A 915 8.38 9.84 41.61
C VAL A 915 9.59 9.24 40.90
N LEU A 916 9.37 8.38 39.89
CA LEU A 916 10.48 7.85 39.09
C LEU A 916 11.19 8.94 38.30
N LEU A 917 10.44 9.84 37.67
CA LEU A 917 11.03 10.97 36.95
C LEU A 917 11.84 11.88 37.90
N MET A 918 11.38 12.14 39.13
CA MET A 918 12.06 12.99 40.11
C MET A 918 13.41 12.46 40.59
N ARG A 919 13.70 11.17 40.39
CA ARG A 919 15.01 10.60 40.71
C ARG A 919 16.10 11.06 39.75
N GLU A 920 15.72 11.24 38.50
CA GLU A 920 16.63 11.72 37.47
C GLU A 920 16.47 13.22 37.24
N PHE A 921 15.23 13.72 37.24
CA PHE A 921 14.82 15.07 36.83
C PHE A 921 14.46 15.96 38.01
N SER A 922 14.67 17.28 37.90
CA SER A 922 14.25 18.21 38.95
C SER A 922 12.74 18.48 38.86
N PRO A 923 12.04 18.88 39.95
CA PRO A 923 10.60 19.13 39.91
C PRO A 923 10.20 20.13 38.81
N GLY A 924 10.97 21.20 38.63
CA GLY A 924 10.73 22.20 37.59
C GLY A 924 10.97 21.70 36.16
N ASP A 925 11.75 20.63 35.97
CA ASP A 925 11.87 19.99 34.65
C ASP A 925 10.54 19.33 34.28
N ILE A 926 9.92 18.64 35.24
CA ILE A 926 8.73 17.78 35.09
C ILE A 926 7.44 18.60 34.92
N GLU A 927 7.28 19.70 35.67
CA GLU A 927 6.05 20.52 35.70
C GLU A 927 5.60 21.08 34.34
N CYS A 928 6.48 21.13 33.33
CA CYS A 928 6.12 21.64 32.01
C CYS A 928 5.84 20.56 30.96
N GLU A 929 5.69 19.28 31.34
CA GLU A 929 5.45 18.19 30.40
C GLU A 929 4.05 17.58 30.52
N ASN A 930 3.49 17.11 29.39
CA ASN A 930 2.25 16.31 29.41
C ASN A 930 2.54 14.90 29.90
N LEU A 931 2.19 14.61 31.16
CA LEU A 931 2.42 13.34 31.85
C LEU A 931 1.58 12.15 31.33
N GLU A 932 0.64 12.37 30.42
CA GLU A 932 -0.12 11.29 29.76
C GLU A 932 0.72 10.48 28.76
N LYS A 933 1.92 10.96 28.40
CA LYS A 933 2.85 10.26 27.49
C LYS A 933 3.53 9.08 28.18
N SER A 934 4.04 8.10 27.42
CA SER A 934 4.76 6.94 27.98
C SER A 934 6.02 7.37 28.73
N TYR A 935 6.47 6.58 29.70
CA TYR A 935 7.61 6.95 30.53
C TYR A 935 8.91 7.15 29.75
N ILE A 936 9.21 6.27 28.78
CA ILE A 936 10.39 6.44 27.91
C ILE A 936 10.26 7.71 27.06
N GLU A 937 9.04 8.02 26.58
CA GLU A 937 8.77 9.26 25.87
C GLU A 937 9.08 10.47 26.76
N LEU A 938 8.64 10.46 28.02
CA LEU A 938 8.89 11.53 28.99
C LEU A 938 10.35 11.66 29.41
N CYS A 939 11.04 10.55 29.71
CA CYS A 939 12.47 10.58 30.05
C CYS A 939 13.28 11.17 28.91
N SER A 940 12.95 10.80 27.68
CA SER A 940 13.58 11.32 26.48
C SER A 940 13.28 12.83 26.29
N ARG A 941 12.05 13.28 26.59
CA ARG A 941 11.65 14.72 26.61
C ARG A 941 12.43 15.52 27.63
N LEU A 942 12.49 15.05 28.86
CA LEU A 942 13.09 15.76 29.99
C LEU A 942 14.62 15.79 29.89
N THR A 943 15.24 14.69 29.45
CA THR A 943 16.68 14.65 29.13
C THR A 943 17.02 15.68 28.07
N PHE A 944 16.19 15.76 27.03
CA PHE A 944 16.37 16.76 25.99
C PHE A 944 16.21 18.18 26.53
N LYS A 945 15.14 18.48 27.26
CA LYS A 945 14.88 19.81 27.83
C LYS A 945 16.03 20.28 28.73
N ARG A 946 16.60 19.40 29.55
CA ARG A 946 17.81 19.72 30.34
C ARG A 946 19.02 20.07 29.47
N ARG A 947 19.19 19.36 28.36
CA ARG A 947 20.28 19.60 27.42
C ARG A 947 20.06 20.85 26.57
N PHE A 948 18.81 21.24 26.35
CA PHE A 948 18.39 22.36 25.52
C PHE A 948 17.26 23.17 26.18
N PRO A 949 17.53 23.89 27.28
CA PRO A 949 16.50 24.54 28.10
C PRO A 949 15.69 25.63 27.37
N ASP A 950 16.23 26.17 26.28
CA ASP A 950 15.58 27.21 25.46
C ASP A 950 14.72 26.65 24.31
N VAL A 951 14.58 25.32 24.19
CA VAL A 951 13.86 24.65 23.09
C VAL A 951 12.67 23.87 23.65
N SER A 952 11.50 24.01 23.02
CA SER A 952 10.29 23.31 23.44
C SER A 952 10.43 21.79 23.21
N SER A 953 10.14 20.99 24.23
CA SER A 953 10.10 19.53 24.14
C SER A 953 8.98 19.01 23.23
N ASP A 954 7.91 19.78 23.04
CA ASP A 954 6.86 19.47 22.07
C ASP A 954 7.38 19.59 20.64
N GLU A 955 8.27 20.54 20.34
CA GLU A 955 8.88 20.66 19.01
C GLU A 955 9.77 19.45 18.68
N LEU A 956 10.46 18.87 19.66
CA LEU A 956 11.31 17.67 19.46
C LEU A 956 10.50 16.37 19.33
N PHE A 957 9.41 16.21 20.06
CA PHE A 957 8.58 14.99 19.96
C PHE A 957 7.51 15.08 18.88
N ALA A 958 7.15 16.30 18.53
CA ALA A 958 6.77 16.63 17.18
C ALA A 958 7.93 16.42 16.18
N GLY A 959 9.03 15.77 16.51
CA GLY A 959 9.97 15.07 15.63
C GLY A 959 9.86 13.55 15.88
N LEU A 960 9.92 13.14 17.17
CA LEU A 960 9.92 11.73 17.63
C LEU A 960 8.66 10.88 17.29
N LYS A 961 7.42 11.42 17.25
CA LYS A 961 6.28 10.57 16.80
C LYS A 961 6.18 10.32 15.28
N GLU A 962 6.98 10.97 14.43
CA GLU A 962 7.13 10.47 13.04
C GLU A 962 8.27 9.47 12.92
N ILE A 963 8.82 9.07 14.07
CA ILE A 963 9.76 7.98 14.28
C ILE A 963 9.06 6.75 14.84
N LYS A 964 8.02 6.89 15.70
CA LYS A 964 7.26 5.75 16.28
C LYS A 964 6.40 4.94 15.27
N HIS A 965 6.42 5.31 13.99
CA HIS A 965 5.86 4.52 12.86
C HIS A 965 6.96 3.92 11.96
N PHE A 966 8.21 3.93 12.43
CA PHE A 966 9.31 3.14 11.89
C PHE A 966 9.43 1.81 12.61
#